data_AF-A0A818GJE9-F1
#
_entry.id   AF-A0A818GJE9-F1
#
_cell.length_a   1.000
_cell.length_b   1.000
_cell.length_c   1.000
_cell.angle_alpha   90.00
_cell.angle_beta   90.00
_cell.angle_gamma   90.00
#
_symmetry.space_group_name_H-M   'P 1'
#
loop_
_entity.id
_entity.type
_entity.pdbx_description
1 polymer ?
#
loop_
_entity_poly.entity_id
_entity_poly.type
_entity_poly.pdbx_seq_one_letter_code
_entity_poly.pdbx_strand_id
1 'polypeptide(L)'
;MSRRRFNRLLIPILFLVMVFILYTVLDSISTNIDEQQKLGDLWFNEHLESLEDSIRALDKELKHASLKQQTKQNSENHEDKIVLEKIKNDIGTTFYKPKNNHNQCTWQISPPTNTTFNSQQLYDSLPFDNPDGGTWAQGYDIQYNASQWTSNKKLKIIIMPHSHADPGWRNTYEEYFVHVVYHILNTMIDILNTNKKYRFVWAEMSFLSLWWDQATPKQRDLLKKFLKNQQLEIVTGAWVMNDEANTHYFAMLDQLIEGHQFIENRLGNITVRSGWANDPFGYSPTMAYLLQRSGIQYMAIHRVHYHIKKALAKEKNLEFLWQQTWDRTLSTRIFTHLLPFNAYDIPHTCGPDPKICCQFDFLRGRQSYKNCPWGINPVIIDEKNIQERAELLLDQYRKKAQLYRTSALFIPLGDDFRFRTIEEAKLQFDNYDKLFTYINQQIHWNTHIQYGTLSDYFAQVLQEKSLTEFPSYAGDFFTYADRADHYWSGYFTSRAFFKRMNRIAESHLRAAEVLFSVAHAAVLQGKISSYFPKDDLFTKLIISRRNLGIFQHHDAVTGTAREQVVNDYGEKLLAVIILSQIIMQQSAAYLLFQNRYSIKSQFLLSNQEFQTFESLPIRKFVSFHKNHIIYIYNPTDQRRLEIIKILLHKYQVHVTSNNQTITDCQIDPKWSHRRSNIINENQFELLIRIDIEPYSLKEYTIHADTTKRSCPLSTIQYLDEKQIHTNLSTPFKIELINTKTFEIDNRVFSVIFSKNGAILNVQHKKFDEKLHFHTDLISYGTSSQSDHHSGAYIFIPDGEARFIPIGDYDFMRIQQGPLVSRVLINHKLYGLQYKLTNTSGSNDDLIHVSTITHLDTNKNTELALRLSTGIKNEREIFTDLNGFQMIRRKTYDKLPLQGNVYPMPTMAYIEDDYMRLNIMAGQPSGVACLKTGVVDVFLDRRLTRDDGRGLGQGILDNREVISTFKILFESRHKIADRSAQTGYPTLLTHHLSIEFLYPLHIFNSLASKFFFNELKLFPKPSLFPSDYHLVNLRTLSNNNYNPVQHRPSKSIALILRRFAYDCDENYDKLFHFEQPIFEYFFEVNQIESIEQTSLSLRYRKQKLNSTAKLDVPFAEIVTYKLHLIE
;
A
#
# COMPACT_ATOMS: atom_id res chain seq x y z
N MET A 1 -32.75 66.52 11.47
CA MET A 1 -33.62 65.46 12.06
C MET A 1 -33.94 64.44 10.96
N SER A 2 -33.53 63.18 11.09
CA SER A 2 -34.02 61.97 10.35
C SER A 2 -32.87 60.96 10.06
N ARG A 3 -32.36 60.28 11.10
CA ARG A 3 -31.56 59.04 10.98
C ARG A 3 -31.44 58.32 12.33
N ARG A 4 -31.49 59.06 13.45
CA ARG A 4 -31.52 58.49 14.81
C ARG A 4 -32.86 57.84 15.24
N ARG A 5 -33.98 58.08 14.55
CA ARG A 5 -35.26 57.41 14.83
C ARG A 5 -35.43 56.07 14.09
N PHE A 6 -34.73 55.85 12.98
CA PHE A 6 -34.83 54.60 12.21
C PHE A 6 -34.05 53.44 12.85
N ASN A 7 -32.87 53.72 13.41
CA ASN A 7 -32.04 52.70 14.07
C ASN A 7 -32.56 52.25 15.45
N ARG A 8 -33.48 52.98 16.09
CA ARG A 8 -34.10 52.57 17.36
C ARG A 8 -35.26 51.57 17.19
N LEU A 9 -35.77 51.40 15.97
CA LEU A 9 -36.84 50.44 15.65
C LEU A 9 -36.31 49.16 14.99
N LEU A 10 -35.16 49.20 14.30
CA LEU A 10 -34.62 48.02 13.60
C LEU A 10 -34.06 46.94 14.55
N ILE A 11 -33.43 47.34 15.65
CA ILE A 11 -32.77 46.42 16.59
C ILE A 11 -33.78 45.56 17.37
N PRO A 12 -34.90 46.11 17.90
CA PRO A 12 -35.95 45.30 18.53
C PRO A 12 -36.62 44.33 17.54
N ILE A 13 -36.78 44.74 16.28
CA ILE A 13 -37.41 43.91 15.24
C ILE A 13 -36.51 42.72 14.86
N LEU A 14 -35.20 42.94 14.68
CA LEU A 14 -34.24 41.86 14.43
C LEU A 14 -34.11 40.90 15.62
N PHE A 15 -34.21 41.40 16.85
CA PHE A 15 -34.24 40.57 18.05
C PHE A 15 -35.52 39.72 18.14
N LEU A 16 -36.68 40.30 17.84
CA LEU A 16 -37.96 39.58 17.78
C LEU A 16 -37.98 38.51 16.68
N VAL A 17 -37.38 38.77 15.52
CA VAL A 17 -37.26 37.78 14.42
C VAL A 17 -36.34 36.63 14.83
N MET A 18 -35.21 36.89 15.48
CA MET A 18 -34.34 35.82 16.00
C MET A 18 -35.02 35.00 17.10
N VAL A 19 -35.76 35.63 18.02
CA VAL A 19 -36.53 34.91 19.05
C VAL A 19 -37.65 34.08 18.42
N PHE A 20 -38.31 34.58 17.37
CA PHE A 20 -39.34 33.83 16.66
C PHE A 20 -38.76 32.63 15.89
N ILE A 21 -37.60 32.78 15.24
CA ILE A 21 -36.89 31.68 14.58
C ILE A 21 -36.45 30.63 15.61
N LEU A 22 -35.87 31.06 16.74
CA LEU A 22 -35.46 30.15 17.81
C LEU A 22 -36.68 29.43 18.43
N TYR A 23 -37.80 30.12 18.59
CA TYR A 23 -39.06 29.53 19.05
C TYR A 23 -39.60 28.52 18.04
N THR A 24 -39.60 28.81 16.74
CA THR A 24 -40.05 27.84 15.71
C THR A 24 -39.14 26.62 15.59
N VAL A 25 -37.84 26.77 15.83
CA VAL A 25 -36.90 25.64 15.87
C VAL A 25 -37.10 24.81 17.14
N LEU A 26 -37.30 25.45 18.30
CA LEU A 26 -37.59 24.76 19.56
C LEU A 26 -38.96 24.08 19.57
N ASP A 27 -39.96 24.68 18.93
CA ASP A 27 -41.31 24.12 18.77
C ASP A 27 -41.31 22.94 17.77
N SER A 28 -40.50 23.02 16.72
CA SER A 28 -40.22 21.90 15.79
C SER A 28 -39.46 20.73 16.44
N ILE A 29 -38.63 21.01 17.45
CA ILE A 29 -37.92 19.99 18.24
C ILE A 29 -38.86 19.39 19.30
N SER A 30 -39.70 20.22 19.95
CA SER A 30 -40.69 19.80 20.93
C SER A 30 -41.79 18.91 20.34
N THR A 31 -42.29 19.23 19.14
CA THR A 31 -43.31 18.43 18.44
C THR A 31 -42.76 17.08 17.94
N ASN A 32 -41.48 17.00 17.57
CA ASN A 32 -40.81 15.73 17.23
C ASN A 32 -40.54 14.85 18.46
N ILE A 33 -40.31 15.44 19.64
CA ILE A 33 -40.11 14.69 20.88
C ILE A 33 -41.43 14.09 21.39
N ASP A 34 -42.54 14.83 21.29
CA ASP A 34 -43.86 14.35 21.72
C ASP A 34 -44.46 13.27 20.80
N GLU A 35 -44.15 13.32 19.48
CA GLU A 35 -44.49 12.23 18.54
C GLU A 35 -43.61 10.98 18.75
N GLN A 36 -42.32 11.14 19.04
CA GLN A 36 -41.44 10.01 19.36
C GLN A 36 -41.78 9.36 20.71
N GLN A 37 -42.26 10.12 21.69
CA GLN A 37 -42.67 9.61 23.00
C GLN A 37 -44.03 8.89 22.94
N LYS A 38 -44.99 9.38 22.14
CA LYS A 38 -46.25 8.66 21.85
C LYS A 38 -46.06 7.38 21.03
N LEU A 39 -45.14 7.36 20.06
CA LEU A 39 -44.75 6.15 19.34
C LEU A 39 -44.00 5.15 20.23
N GLY A 40 -43.22 5.65 21.19
CA GLY A 40 -42.56 4.85 22.23
C GLY A 40 -43.56 4.16 23.17
N ASP A 41 -44.56 4.88 23.67
CA ASP A 41 -45.56 4.33 24.61
C ASP A 41 -46.58 3.40 23.94
N LEU A 42 -46.91 3.61 22.66
CA LEU A 42 -47.69 2.64 21.86
C LEU A 42 -46.91 1.36 21.58
N TRP A 43 -45.61 1.47 21.29
CA TRP A 43 -44.72 0.31 21.09
C TRP A 43 -44.48 -0.48 22.40
N PHE A 44 -44.38 0.21 23.54
CA PHE A 44 -44.13 -0.40 24.84
C PHE A 44 -45.36 -1.16 25.39
N ASN A 45 -46.57 -0.65 25.16
CA ASN A 45 -47.81 -1.30 25.62
C ASN A 45 -48.21 -2.51 24.78
N GLU A 46 -47.98 -2.50 23.46
CA GLU A 46 -48.22 -3.67 22.58
C GLU A 46 -47.28 -4.84 22.90
N HIS A 47 -46.06 -4.56 23.37
CA HIS A 47 -45.07 -5.57 23.72
C HIS A 47 -45.21 -6.13 25.15
N LEU A 48 -45.98 -5.47 26.03
CA LEU A 48 -46.20 -5.94 27.40
C LEU A 48 -47.25 -7.07 27.45
N GLU A 49 -48.34 -6.97 26.68
CA GLU A 49 -49.36 -8.03 26.58
C GLU A 49 -48.82 -9.33 25.95
N SER A 50 -47.95 -9.21 24.94
CA SER A 50 -47.26 -10.35 24.32
C SER A 50 -46.28 -11.06 25.27
N LEU A 51 -45.69 -10.31 26.22
CA LEU A 51 -44.76 -10.85 27.22
C LEU A 51 -45.51 -11.60 28.34
N GLU A 52 -46.68 -11.11 28.78
CA GLU A 52 -47.50 -11.78 29.79
C GLU A 52 -48.10 -13.10 29.30
N ASP A 53 -48.52 -13.18 28.03
CA ASP A 53 -49.01 -14.43 27.43
C ASP A 53 -47.90 -15.45 27.20
N SER A 54 -46.69 -14.99 26.85
CA SER A 54 -45.51 -15.86 26.72
C SER A 54 -45.03 -16.42 28.07
N ILE A 55 -45.17 -15.66 29.16
CA ILE A 55 -44.85 -16.11 30.53
C ILE A 55 -45.90 -17.12 31.04
N ARG A 56 -47.18 -16.95 30.71
CA ARG A 56 -48.24 -17.93 31.03
C ARG A 56 -48.12 -19.24 30.24
N ALA A 57 -47.59 -19.20 29.01
CA ALA A 57 -47.29 -20.40 28.22
C ALA A 57 -46.08 -21.17 28.78
N LEU A 58 -45.04 -20.46 29.26
CA LEU A 58 -43.85 -21.07 29.86
C LEU A 58 -44.15 -21.77 31.20
N ASP A 59 -45.03 -21.22 32.04
CA ASP A 59 -45.44 -21.85 33.32
C ASP A 59 -46.28 -23.13 33.13
N LYS A 60 -46.90 -23.29 31.96
CA LYS A 60 -47.67 -24.49 31.57
C LYS A 60 -46.79 -25.62 31.04
N GLU A 61 -45.68 -25.31 30.36
CA GLU A 61 -44.69 -26.30 29.91
C GLU A 61 -43.76 -26.77 31.05
N LEU A 62 -43.46 -25.89 32.01
CA LEU A 62 -42.66 -26.22 33.20
C LEU A 62 -43.35 -27.20 34.17
N LYS A 63 -44.70 -27.24 34.19
CA LYS A 63 -45.48 -28.23 34.97
C LYS A 63 -45.64 -29.60 34.29
N HIS A 64 -45.33 -29.72 33.00
CA HIS A 64 -45.38 -30.99 32.27
C HIS A 64 -44.02 -31.69 32.14
N ALA A 65 -42.91 -30.96 32.34
CA ALA A 65 -41.55 -31.52 32.28
C ALA A 65 -41.11 -32.22 33.59
N SER A 66 -41.81 -32.02 34.70
CA SER A 66 -41.45 -32.57 36.02
C SER A 66 -41.99 -33.99 36.31
N LEU A 67 -42.43 -34.75 35.30
CA LEU A 67 -43.01 -36.11 35.48
C LEU A 67 -42.48 -37.19 34.51
N LYS A 68 -41.39 -36.92 33.78
CA LYS A 68 -40.70 -37.92 32.91
C LYS A 68 -39.25 -38.18 33.30
N GLN A 69 -38.90 -37.94 34.57
CA GLN A 69 -37.56 -38.15 35.11
C GLN A 69 -37.51 -39.27 36.18
N GLN A 70 -38.26 -40.35 35.95
CA GLN A 70 -38.12 -41.61 36.67
C GLN A 70 -38.40 -42.78 35.73
N THR A 71 -37.41 -43.16 34.91
CA THR A 71 -37.14 -44.52 34.36
C THR A 71 -36.24 -44.42 33.13
N LYS A 72 -34.92 -44.30 33.35
CA LYS A 72 -33.88 -44.83 32.45
C LYS A 72 -32.51 -44.69 33.12
N GLN A 73 -32.39 -45.33 34.28
CA GLN A 73 -31.12 -45.73 34.86
C GLN A 73 -31.09 -47.24 34.75
N ASN A 74 -30.07 -47.76 34.06
CA ASN A 74 -29.60 -49.14 33.95
C ASN A 74 -29.45 -49.61 32.50
N SER A 75 -28.34 -49.25 31.87
CA SER A 75 -27.53 -50.13 31.00
C SER A 75 -26.48 -49.29 30.27
N GLU A 76 -25.38 -48.97 30.95
CA GLU A 76 -24.15 -48.53 30.27
C GLU A 76 -23.01 -48.63 31.29
N ASN A 77 -22.56 -49.86 31.50
CA ASN A 77 -21.34 -50.19 32.25
C ASN A 77 -20.84 -51.52 31.71
N HIS A 78 -20.36 -51.53 30.46
CA HIS A 78 -19.41 -52.56 30.01
C HIS A 78 -18.63 -52.29 28.70
N GLU A 79 -18.81 -51.16 28.00
CA GLU A 79 -18.05 -50.88 26.75
C GLU A 79 -16.84 -49.93 26.90
N ASP A 80 -16.71 -49.19 28.01
CA ASP A 80 -15.63 -48.20 28.16
C ASP A 80 -14.26 -48.74 28.55
N LYS A 81 -14.12 -50.06 28.73
CA LYS A 81 -12.82 -50.69 29.09
C LYS A 81 -12.05 -51.28 27.91
N ILE A 82 -12.59 -51.27 26.70
CA ILE A 82 -11.88 -51.78 25.49
C ILE A 82 -11.40 -50.64 24.58
N VAL A 83 -11.91 -49.41 24.75
CA VAL A 83 -11.49 -48.24 23.94
C VAL A 83 -10.23 -47.55 24.49
N LEU A 84 -9.97 -47.64 25.79
CA LEU A 84 -8.85 -46.97 26.47
C LEU A 84 -7.48 -47.65 26.29
N GLU A 85 -7.41 -48.91 25.85
CA GLU A 85 -6.14 -49.56 25.47
C GLU A 85 -5.78 -49.40 23.98
N LYS A 86 -6.74 -48.98 23.13
CA LYS A 86 -6.48 -48.73 21.71
C LYS A 86 -5.96 -47.31 21.43
N ILE A 87 -6.29 -46.34 22.28
CA ILE A 87 -5.88 -44.93 22.14
C ILE A 87 -4.43 -44.69 22.61
N LYS A 88 -3.87 -45.57 23.46
CA LYS A 88 -2.48 -45.43 23.96
C LYS A 88 -1.41 -45.88 22.97
N ASN A 89 -1.76 -46.62 21.91
CA ASN A 89 -0.80 -47.05 20.88
C ASN A 89 -0.74 -46.15 19.64
N ASP A 90 -1.65 -45.17 19.49
CA ASP A 90 -1.69 -44.25 18.33
C ASP A 90 -1.11 -42.84 18.60
N ILE A 91 -0.57 -42.58 19.81
CA ILE A 91 0.08 -41.28 20.17
C ILE A 91 1.62 -41.41 20.14
N GLY A 92 2.16 -42.42 19.47
CA GLY A 92 3.59 -42.58 19.21
C GLY A 92 3.98 -42.08 17.82
N THR A 93 4.62 -40.91 17.74
CA THR A 93 5.61 -40.55 16.71
C THR A 93 5.33 -41.03 15.28
N THR A 94 4.42 -40.38 14.55
CA THR A 94 4.47 -40.34 13.08
C THR A 94 5.20 -39.08 12.63
N PHE A 95 6.52 -39.09 12.83
CA PHE A 95 7.41 -38.38 11.91
C PHE A 95 7.14 -38.94 10.52
N TYR A 96 6.54 -38.13 9.64
CA TYR A 96 6.59 -38.38 8.21
C TYR A 96 8.07 -38.55 7.85
N LYS A 97 8.47 -39.76 7.43
CA LYS A 97 9.78 -39.98 6.81
C LYS A 97 9.89 -39.03 5.62
N PRO A 98 10.88 -38.12 5.57
CA PRO A 98 11.06 -37.25 4.43
C PRO A 98 11.42 -38.10 3.22
N LYS A 99 10.66 -37.98 2.13
CA LYS A 99 11.20 -38.27 0.81
C LYS A 99 12.24 -37.18 0.53
N ASN A 100 13.51 -37.56 0.41
CA ASN A 100 14.56 -36.71 -0.14
C ASN A 100 14.12 -36.19 -1.52
N ASN A 101 13.60 -34.97 -1.59
CA ASN A 101 13.39 -34.26 -2.85
C ASN A 101 14.48 -33.18 -2.96
N HIS A 102 15.67 -33.56 -3.44
CA HIS A 102 16.73 -32.64 -3.86
C HIS A 102 16.35 -31.75 -5.07
N ASN A 103 15.05 -31.58 -5.39
CA ASN A 103 14.53 -30.89 -6.58
C ASN A 103 13.60 -29.70 -6.26
N GLN A 104 13.54 -29.19 -5.03
CA GLN A 104 12.53 -28.18 -4.65
C GLN A 104 12.83 -26.76 -5.17
N CYS A 105 14.09 -26.43 -5.44
CA CYS A 105 14.53 -25.11 -5.89
C CYS A 105 15.05 -25.09 -7.32
N THR A 106 14.41 -25.86 -8.20
CA THR A 106 14.78 -25.94 -9.62
C THR A 106 14.81 -24.59 -10.33
N TRP A 107 14.06 -23.61 -9.81
CA TRP A 107 14.08 -22.26 -10.34
C TRP A 107 15.50 -21.66 -10.25
N GLN A 108 16.26 -21.85 -9.17
CA GLN A 108 17.63 -21.31 -9.06
C GLN A 108 18.68 -21.95 -10.00
N ILE A 109 18.35 -23.05 -10.68
CA ILE A 109 19.30 -23.83 -11.50
C ILE A 109 19.70 -23.09 -12.80
N SER A 110 18.79 -22.30 -13.37
CA SER A 110 19.04 -21.58 -14.62
C SER A 110 19.17 -20.06 -14.38
N PRO A 111 20.23 -19.41 -14.90
CA PRO A 111 20.39 -17.98 -14.75
C PRO A 111 19.26 -17.22 -15.48
N PRO A 112 18.92 -16.00 -15.04
CA PRO A 112 18.05 -15.10 -15.79
C PRO A 112 18.59 -14.86 -17.21
N THR A 113 17.69 -14.46 -18.11
CA THR A 113 18.08 -14.11 -19.47
C THR A 113 18.91 -12.83 -19.49
N ASN A 114 20.01 -12.85 -20.24
CA ASN A 114 20.85 -11.67 -20.41
C ASN A 114 20.08 -10.53 -21.07
N THR A 115 20.31 -9.31 -20.60
CA THR A 115 19.81 -8.08 -21.21
C THR A 115 20.91 -7.32 -21.94
N THR A 116 20.53 -6.42 -22.86
CA THR A 116 21.48 -5.53 -23.53
C THR A 116 22.19 -4.61 -22.54
N PHE A 117 21.45 -4.09 -21.56
CA PHE A 117 22.00 -3.38 -20.41
C PHE A 117 21.11 -3.57 -19.18
N ASN A 118 21.60 -3.21 -17.99
CA ASN A 118 20.83 -3.23 -16.76
C ASN A 118 21.16 -2.04 -15.85
N SER A 119 20.34 -1.81 -14.80
CA SER A 119 20.52 -0.66 -13.91
C SER A 119 21.92 -0.62 -13.26
N GLN A 120 22.45 -1.76 -12.82
CA GLN A 120 23.77 -1.84 -12.21
C GLN A 120 24.88 -1.46 -13.20
N GLN A 121 24.85 -1.96 -14.43
CA GLN A 121 25.82 -1.62 -15.48
C GLN A 121 25.78 -0.12 -15.85
N LEU A 122 24.59 0.49 -15.89
CA LEU A 122 24.46 1.93 -16.09
C LEU A 122 25.12 2.69 -14.94
N TYR A 123 24.84 2.30 -13.69
CA TYR A 123 25.44 2.95 -12.53
C TYR A 123 26.95 2.73 -12.43
N ASP A 124 27.47 1.55 -12.75
CA ASP A 124 28.92 1.30 -12.73
C ASP A 124 29.65 2.11 -13.82
N SER A 125 29.09 2.20 -15.03
CA SER A 125 29.75 2.83 -16.18
C SER A 125 29.64 4.36 -16.24
N LEU A 126 28.55 4.96 -15.75
CA LEU A 126 28.32 6.40 -15.91
C LEU A 126 29.12 7.23 -14.90
N PRO A 127 29.74 8.35 -15.31
CA PRO A 127 30.48 9.22 -14.39
C PRO A 127 29.57 10.08 -13.49
N PHE A 128 28.32 10.30 -13.90
CA PHE A 128 27.37 11.21 -13.23
C PHE A 128 27.84 12.67 -13.12
N ASP A 129 28.65 13.12 -14.08
CA ASP A 129 29.04 14.53 -14.23
C ASP A 129 27.89 15.39 -14.78
N ASN A 130 27.85 16.68 -14.43
CA ASN A 130 26.79 17.59 -14.88
C ASN A 130 27.34 18.76 -15.74
N PRO A 131 27.97 18.49 -16.91
CA PRO A 131 28.41 19.54 -17.81
C PRO A 131 27.22 20.18 -18.52
N ASP A 132 27.29 21.49 -18.76
CA ASP A 132 26.28 22.22 -19.54
C ASP A 132 26.24 21.75 -21.00
N GLY A 133 25.09 21.20 -21.40
CA GLY A 133 24.82 20.71 -22.75
C GLY A 133 24.36 21.78 -23.75
N GLY A 134 24.26 23.05 -23.34
CA GLY A 134 23.78 24.15 -24.17
C GLY A 134 22.26 24.30 -24.12
N THR A 135 21.59 24.40 -25.27
CA THR A 135 20.12 24.58 -25.32
C THR A 135 19.38 23.44 -24.63
N TRP A 136 19.87 22.21 -24.80
CA TRP A 136 19.51 21.09 -23.96
C TRP A 136 20.54 20.97 -22.83
N ALA A 137 20.31 21.73 -21.75
CA ALA A 137 21.26 21.91 -20.65
C ALA A 137 21.81 20.59 -20.05
N GLN A 138 21.02 19.52 -20.05
CA GLN A 138 21.40 18.22 -19.47
C GLN A 138 21.87 17.20 -20.50
N GLY A 139 21.95 17.57 -21.77
CA GLY A 139 22.34 16.66 -22.84
C GLY A 139 23.57 17.14 -23.60
N TYR A 140 23.38 17.37 -24.89
CA TYR A 140 24.39 17.76 -25.85
C TYR A 140 23.71 18.43 -27.06
N ASP A 141 24.48 19.14 -27.88
CA ASP A 141 23.95 19.73 -29.10
C ASP A 141 23.61 18.65 -30.13
N ILE A 142 22.34 18.64 -30.58
CA ILE A 142 21.82 17.59 -31.47
C ILE A 142 21.85 18.09 -32.91
N GLN A 143 22.63 17.39 -33.74
CA GLN A 143 22.74 17.62 -35.17
C GLN A 143 22.02 16.52 -35.95
N TYR A 144 21.45 16.85 -37.10
CA TYR A 144 20.80 15.88 -37.99
C TYR A 144 21.13 16.16 -39.45
N ASN A 145 21.12 15.09 -40.27
CA ASN A 145 21.17 15.22 -41.72
C ASN A 145 19.74 15.27 -42.27
N ALA A 146 19.33 16.37 -42.90
CA ALA A 146 17.99 16.52 -43.47
C ALA A 146 17.70 15.49 -44.59
N SER A 147 18.72 15.02 -45.29
CA SER A 147 18.60 14.04 -46.38
C SER A 147 18.31 12.61 -45.90
N GLN A 148 18.32 12.34 -44.59
CA GLN A 148 18.00 11.01 -44.04
C GLN A 148 16.53 10.63 -44.24
N TRP A 149 15.65 11.63 -44.39
CA TRP A 149 14.25 11.42 -44.71
C TRP A 149 14.03 11.60 -46.21
N THR A 150 13.38 10.60 -46.81
CA THR A 150 13.12 10.54 -48.25
C THR A 150 11.63 10.39 -48.51
N SER A 151 11.21 10.47 -49.77
CA SER A 151 9.81 10.22 -50.16
C SER A 151 9.30 8.85 -49.70
N ASN A 152 10.19 7.85 -49.62
CA ASN A 152 9.88 6.47 -49.24
C ASN A 152 10.06 6.22 -47.73
N LYS A 153 10.78 7.10 -47.02
CA LYS A 153 11.00 7.02 -45.58
C LYS A 153 10.85 8.41 -44.95
N LYS A 154 9.60 8.83 -44.76
CA LYS A 154 9.26 10.12 -44.16
C LYS A 154 9.40 10.10 -42.64
N LEU A 155 9.71 11.24 -42.03
CA LEU A 155 9.55 11.45 -40.60
C LEU A 155 8.05 11.46 -40.26
N LYS A 156 7.57 10.52 -39.44
CA LYS A 156 6.17 10.40 -39.02
C LYS A 156 6.01 10.94 -37.60
N ILE A 157 5.39 12.11 -37.46
CA ILE A 157 5.27 12.83 -36.18
C ILE A 157 3.86 12.64 -35.64
N ILE A 158 3.77 12.05 -34.45
CA ILE A 158 2.52 11.79 -33.74
C ILE A 158 2.43 12.75 -32.55
N ILE A 159 1.51 13.71 -32.64
CA ILE A 159 1.20 14.65 -31.57
C ILE A 159 0.08 14.08 -30.70
N MET A 160 0.32 13.93 -29.40
CA MET A 160 -0.63 13.37 -28.44
C MET A 160 -1.09 14.43 -27.44
N PRO A 161 -2.25 15.06 -27.66
CA PRO A 161 -2.87 15.92 -26.66
C PRO A 161 -3.21 15.15 -25.37
N HIS A 162 -2.83 15.69 -24.21
CA HIS A 162 -3.13 15.11 -22.91
C HIS A 162 -3.34 16.19 -21.83
N SER A 163 -3.98 15.81 -20.72
CA SER A 163 -3.98 16.61 -19.49
C SER A 163 -3.53 15.72 -18.35
N HIS A 164 -2.52 16.16 -17.60
CA HIS A 164 -2.15 15.49 -16.35
C HIS A 164 -3.09 15.99 -15.24
N ALA A 165 -3.73 15.09 -14.50
CA ALA A 165 -4.75 15.44 -13.53
C ALA A 165 -4.50 14.73 -12.20
N ASP A 166 -3.84 15.41 -11.26
CA ASP A 166 -3.52 14.87 -9.94
C ASP A 166 -4.77 14.65 -9.09
N PRO A 167 -5.03 13.42 -8.61
CA PRO A 167 -6.09 13.10 -7.66
C PRO A 167 -5.80 13.60 -6.23
N GLY A 168 -5.48 14.90 -6.14
CA GLY A 168 -5.03 15.63 -4.95
C GLY A 168 -3.53 15.92 -5.00
N TRP A 169 -3.15 17.17 -4.72
CA TRP A 169 -1.74 17.61 -4.63
C TRP A 169 -1.69 18.98 -3.95
N ARG A 170 -2.06 20.05 -4.67
CA ARG A 170 -2.23 21.40 -4.09
C ARG A 170 -3.65 21.66 -3.59
N ASN A 171 -4.63 21.03 -4.21
CA ASN A 171 -6.03 21.00 -3.78
C ASN A 171 -6.46 19.55 -3.57
N THR A 172 -7.60 19.32 -2.92
CA THR A 172 -8.12 17.96 -2.72
C THR A 172 -8.59 17.34 -4.03
N TYR A 173 -8.77 16.03 -4.01
CA TYR A 173 -9.33 15.28 -5.15
C TYR A 173 -10.67 15.88 -5.60
N GLU A 174 -11.60 16.12 -4.67
CA GLU A 174 -12.91 16.68 -4.98
C GLU A 174 -12.86 18.14 -5.45
N GLU A 175 -11.98 18.98 -4.87
CA GLU A 175 -11.80 20.38 -5.31
C GLU A 175 -11.27 20.46 -6.74
N TYR A 176 -10.27 19.64 -7.08
CA TYR A 176 -9.77 19.55 -8.46
C TYR A 176 -10.86 19.08 -9.41
N PHE A 177 -11.69 18.10 -9.00
CA PHE A 177 -12.80 17.65 -9.82
C PHE A 177 -13.76 18.80 -10.14
N VAL A 178 -14.29 19.45 -9.12
CA VAL A 178 -15.33 20.48 -9.25
C VAL A 178 -14.83 21.70 -10.03
N HIS A 179 -13.61 22.17 -9.73
CA HIS A 179 -13.14 23.43 -10.27
C HIS A 179 -12.35 23.30 -11.57
N VAL A 180 -11.83 22.11 -11.89
CA VAL A 180 -10.85 21.94 -12.98
C VAL A 180 -11.20 20.76 -13.87
N VAL A 181 -11.16 19.54 -13.36
CA VAL A 181 -11.23 18.31 -14.18
C VAL A 181 -12.59 18.11 -14.84
N TYR A 182 -13.69 18.46 -14.16
CA TYR A 182 -15.02 18.44 -14.76
C TYR A 182 -15.09 19.28 -16.06
N HIS A 183 -14.45 20.45 -16.06
CA HIS A 183 -14.39 21.34 -17.22
C HIS A 183 -13.48 20.82 -18.32
N ILE A 184 -12.36 20.18 -17.97
CA ILE A 184 -11.45 19.54 -18.95
C ILE A 184 -12.20 18.46 -19.73
N LEU A 185 -12.87 17.54 -19.02
CA LEU A 185 -13.58 16.44 -19.65
C LEU A 185 -14.75 16.94 -20.52
N ASN A 186 -15.53 17.92 -20.05
CA ASN A 186 -16.58 18.54 -20.88
C ASN A 186 -16.02 19.23 -22.12
N THR A 187 -14.96 20.01 -21.97
CA THR A 187 -14.28 20.69 -23.08
C THR A 187 -13.82 19.69 -24.12
N MET A 188 -13.19 18.59 -23.70
CA MET A 188 -12.70 17.59 -24.64
C MET A 188 -13.81 16.78 -25.30
N ILE A 189 -14.93 16.52 -24.63
CA ILE A 189 -16.11 15.93 -25.27
C ILE A 189 -16.62 16.83 -26.40
N ASP A 190 -16.71 18.14 -26.16
CA ASP A 190 -17.17 19.08 -27.17
C ASP A 190 -16.17 19.21 -28.33
N ILE A 191 -14.88 19.38 -28.02
CA ILE A 191 -13.81 19.57 -29.00
C ILE A 191 -13.65 18.34 -29.90
N LEU A 192 -13.62 17.13 -29.33
CA LEU A 192 -13.54 15.89 -30.13
C LEU A 192 -14.76 15.70 -31.03
N ASN A 193 -15.93 16.23 -30.65
CA ASN A 193 -17.13 16.17 -31.49
C ASN A 193 -17.05 17.10 -32.72
N THR A 194 -16.24 18.16 -32.67
CA THR A 194 -16.12 19.12 -33.78
C THR A 194 -15.30 18.58 -34.96
N ASN A 195 -14.28 17.76 -34.70
CA ASN A 195 -13.38 17.28 -35.74
C ASN A 195 -12.90 15.85 -35.46
N LYS A 196 -13.18 14.93 -36.40
CA LYS A 196 -12.80 13.51 -36.31
C LYS A 196 -11.30 13.25 -36.32
N LYS A 197 -10.48 14.24 -36.71
CA LYS A 197 -9.01 14.14 -36.68
C LYS A 197 -8.42 14.37 -35.29
N TYR A 198 -9.14 15.03 -34.39
CA TYR A 198 -8.62 15.32 -33.06
C TYR A 198 -8.49 14.04 -32.24
N ARG A 199 -7.47 14.04 -31.38
CA ARG A 199 -7.10 12.95 -30.49
C ARG A 199 -6.89 13.49 -29.09
N PHE A 200 -7.14 12.66 -28.09
CA PHE A 200 -6.83 12.95 -26.70
C PHE A 200 -6.57 11.64 -25.95
N VAL A 201 -5.83 11.71 -24.85
CA VAL A 201 -5.65 10.58 -23.93
C VAL A 201 -6.07 10.93 -22.52
N TRP A 202 -6.56 9.94 -21.77
CA TRP A 202 -6.95 10.09 -20.37
C TRP A 202 -6.43 8.94 -19.52
N ALA A 203 -5.87 9.24 -18.34
CA ALA A 203 -5.20 8.26 -17.49
C ALA A 203 -5.99 7.95 -16.20
N GLU A 204 -6.42 8.96 -15.45
CA GLU A 204 -6.95 8.81 -14.10
C GLU A 204 -8.43 8.41 -14.09
N MET A 205 -8.71 7.11 -13.92
CA MET A 205 -10.09 6.60 -13.94
C MET A 205 -10.93 7.09 -12.76
N SER A 206 -10.28 7.49 -11.65
CA SER A 206 -10.96 8.09 -10.50
C SER A 206 -11.81 9.30 -10.92
N PHE A 207 -11.19 10.29 -11.55
CA PHE A 207 -11.88 11.47 -12.07
C PHE A 207 -12.89 11.15 -13.17
N LEU A 208 -12.56 10.22 -14.08
CA LEU A 208 -13.49 9.81 -15.14
C LEU A 208 -14.75 9.17 -14.53
N SER A 209 -14.63 8.43 -13.42
CA SER A 209 -15.77 7.88 -12.69
C SER A 209 -16.64 8.99 -12.10
N LEU A 210 -16.06 10.01 -11.46
CA LEU A 210 -16.83 11.14 -10.95
C LEU A 210 -17.55 11.91 -12.06
N TRP A 211 -16.85 12.17 -13.16
CA TRP A 211 -17.44 12.83 -14.33
C TRP A 211 -18.57 11.98 -14.92
N TRP A 212 -18.35 10.67 -15.05
CA TRP A 212 -19.35 9.75 -15.60
C TRP A 212 -20.65 9.83 -14.81
N ASP A 213 -20.58 9.85 -13.47
CA ASP A 213 -21.76 9.89 -12.59
C ASP A 213 -22.59 11.18 -12.82
N GLN A 214 -21.94 12.30 -13.16
CA GLN A 214 -22.59 13.60 -13.42
C GLN A 214 -22.91 13.86 -14.90
N ALA A 215 -22.29 13.13 -15.83
CA ALA A 215 -22.46 13.34 -17.26
C ALA A 215 -23.87 12.99 -17.74
N THR A 216 -24.40 13.79 -18.66
CA THR A 216 -25.67 13.50 -19.33
C THR A 216 -25.59 12.22 -20.18
N PRO A 217 -26.71 11.54 -20.46
CA PRO A 217 -26.71 10.37 -21.36
C PRO A 217 -26.02 10.65 -22.71
N LYS A 218 -26.27 11.83 -23.30
CA LYS A 218 -25.63 12.26 -24.55
C LYS A 218 -24.10 12.36 -24.43
N GLN A 219 -23.58 12.94 -23.36
CA GLN A 219 -22.14 13.04 -23.13
C GLN A 219 -21.51 11.66 -22.92
N ARG A 220 -22.17 10.77 -22.19
CA ARG A 220 -21.75 9.38 -21.99
C ARG A 220 -21.69 8.61 -23.32
N ASP A 221 -22.67 8.81 -24.19
CA ASP A 221 -22.69 8.21 -25.53
C ASP A 221 -21.58 8.75 -26.43
N LEU A 222 -21.30 10.06 -26.35
CA LEU A 222 -20.17 10.68 -27.04
C LEU A 222 -18.83 10.12 -26.54
N LEU A 223 -18.62 10.01 -25.23
CA LEU A 223 -17.43 9.39 -24.65
C LEU A 223 -17.22 7.97 -25.22
N LYS A 224 -18.25 7.12 -25.14
CA LYS A 224 -18.21 5.76 -25.68
C LYS A 224 -17.91 5.72 -27.18
N LYS A 225 -18.50 6.64 -27.94
CA LYS A 225 -18.23 6.79 -29.38
C LYS A 225 -16.76 7.15 -29.64
N PHE A 226 -16.20 8.09 -28.87
CA PHE A 226 -14.80 8.51 -29.01
C PHE A 226 -13.80 7.43 -28.63
N LEU A 227 -14.12 6.62 -27.61
CA LEU A 227 -13.32 5.45 -27.27
C LEU A 227 -13.38 4.38 -28.38
N LYS A 228 -14.58 4.10 -28.90
CA LYS A 228 -14.78 3.10 -29.96
C LYS A 228 -14.11 3.48 -31.28
N ASN A 229 -14.13 4.77 -31.65
CA ASN A 229 -13.50 5.26 -32.87
C ASN A 229 -12.06 5.76 -32.68
N GLN A 230 -11.50 5.56 -31.48
CA GLN A 230 -10.10 5.89 -31.14
C GLN A 230 -9.77 7.40 -31.23
N GLN A 231 -10.78 8.28 -31.14
CA GLN A 231 -10.53 9.71 -30.90
C GLN A 231 -10.06 9.99 -29.46
N LEU A 232 -10.45 9.13 -28.52
CA LEU A 232 -9.99 9.15 -27.14
C LEU A 232 -9.37 7.78 -26.83
N GLU A 233 -8.16 7.75 -26.27
CA GLU A 233 -7.55 6.54 -25.71
C GLU A 233 -7.49 6.64 -24.18
N ILE A 234 -7.94 5.58 -23.50
CA ILE A 234 -7.64 5.39 -22.08
C ILE A 234 -6.26 4.76 -21.99
N VAL A 235 -5.32 5.45 -21.35
CA VAL A 235 -3.96 4.97 -21.11
C VAL A 235 -3.81 4.51 -19.66
N THR A 236 -3.13 3.40 -19.44
CA THR A 236 -3.05 2.64 -18.17
C THR A 236 -4.39 2.09 -17.67
N GLY A 237 -5.44 2.89 -17.61
CA GLY A 237 -6.78 2.48 -17.16
C GLY A 237 -6.91 2.20 -15.67
N ALA A 238 -5.91 2.60 -14.88
CA ALA A 238 -5.90 2.41 -13.44
C ALA A 238 -6.67 3.53 -12.71
N TRP A 239 -7.03 3.31 -11.45
CA TRP A 239 -7.75 4.32 -10.66
C TRP A 239 -6.96 5.62 -10.53
N VAL A 240 -5.65 5.52 -10.33
CA VAL A 240 -4.71 6.64 -10.29
C VAL A 240 -3.41 6.29 -11.02
N MET A 241 -2.63 7.32 -11.38
CA MET A 241 -1.20 7.14 -11.64
C MET A 241 -0.48 7.02 -10.30
N ASN A 242 -0.19 5.79 -9.88
CA ASN A 242 0.36 5.53 -8.55
C ASN A 242 1.85 5.87 -8.43
N ASP A 243 2.32 6.14 -7.21
CA ASP A 243 3.75 6.11 -6.88
C ASP A 243 4.31 4.70 -7.13
N GLU A 244 5.58 4.62 -7.52
CA GLU A 244 6.29 3.38 -7.80
C GLU A 244 7.39 3.08 -6.78
N ALA A 245 7.65 3.97 -5.81
CA ALA A 245 8.59 3.70 -4.72
C ALA A 245 7.88 3.10 -3.50
N ASN A 246 6.96 3.83 -2.86
CA ASN A 246 6.45 3.51 -1.52
C ASN A 246 5.22 2.58 -1.51
N THR A 247 4.58 2.40 -2.66
CA THR A 247 3.39 1.55 -2.82
C THR A 247 3.74 0.08 -2.66
N HIS A 248 2.78 -0.72 -2.19
CA HIS A 248 2.91 -2.18 -2.16
C HIS A 248 2.15 -2.79 -3.35
N TYR A 249 2.65 -3.89 -3.91
CA TYR A 249 2.09 -4.52 -5.11
C TYR A 249 0.61 -4.91 -4.96
N PHE A 250 0.15 -5.22 -3.73
CA PHE A 250 -1.26 -5.44 -3.43
C PHE A 250 -2.10 -4.21 -3.82
N ALA A 251 -1.76 -3.03 -3.30
CA ALA A 251 -2.51 -1.80 -3.55
C ALA A 251 -2.36 -1.31 -5.00
N MET A 252 -1.18 -1.50 -5.61
CA MET A 252 -0.97 -1.21 -7.04
C MET A 252 -1.88 -2.05 -7.93
N LEU A 253 -2.01 -3.35 -7.64
CA LEU A 253 -2.91 -4.23 -8.38
C LEU A 253 -4.38 -3.94 -8.07
N ASP A 254 -4.72 -3.64 -6.82
CA ASP A 254 -6.10 -3.40 -6.40
C ASP A 254 -6.71 -2.16 -7.07
N GLN A 255 -5.94 -1.08 -7.17
CA GLN A 255 -6.35 0.16 -7.85
C GLN A 255 -6.40 -0.01 -9.38
N LEU A 256 -5.51 -0.84 -9.96
CA LEU A 256 -5.57 -1.21 -11.38
C LEU A 256 -6.83 -2.03 -11.69
N ILE A 257 -7.16 -3.00 -10.84
CA ILE A 257 -8.40 -3.79 -10.96
C ILE A 257 -9.63 -2.88 -10.84
N GLU A 258 -9.66 -1.92 -9.92
CA GLU A 258 -10.80 -1.01 -9.75
C GLU A 258 -11.05 -0.16 -11.01
N GLY A 259 -10.00 0.46 -11.57
CA GLY A 259 -10.10 1.21 -12.82
C GLY A 259 -10.55 0.33 -13.99
N HIS A 260 -9.99 -0.86 -14.13
CA HIS A 260 -10.34 -1.81 -15.19
C HIS A 260 -11.77 -2.39 -15.05
N GLN A 261 -12.25 -2.61 -13.82
CA GLN A 261 -13.65 -2.97 -13.59
C GLN A 261 -14.60 -1.83 -13.95
N PHE A 262 -14.23 -0.57 -13.68
CA PHE A 262 -15.02 0.57 -14.12
C PHE A 262 -15.14 0.61 -15.64
N ILE A 263 -14.03 0.43 -16.37
CA ILE A 263 -14.04 0.39 -17.84
C ILE A 263 -14.97 -0.70 -18.35
N GLU A 264 -14.81 -1.94 -17.87
CA GLU A 264 -15.62 -3.08 -18.29
C GLU A 264 -17.11 -2.84 -18.01
N ASN A 265 -17.44 -2.37 -16.80
CA ASN A 265 -18.82 -2.27 -16.33
C ASN A 265 -19.56 -1.02 -16.83
N ARG A 266 -18.86 0.01 -17.33
CA ARG A 266 -19.48 1.31 -17.70
C ARG A 266 -19.22 1.70 -19.15
N LEU A 267 -17.99 1.50 -19.61
CA LEU A 267 -17.55 1.94 -20.94
C LEU A 267 -17.68 0.81 -21.98
N GLY A 268 -17.78 -0.43 -21.52
CA GLY A 268 -17.92 -1.64 -22.34
C GLY A 268 -16.57 -2.20 -22.77
N ASN A 269 -16.54 -2.96 -23.87
CA ASN A 269 -15.34 -3.65 -24.33
C ASN A 269 -14.34 -2.71 -25.04
N ILE A 270 -13.70 -1.82 -24.27
CA ILE A 270 -12.60 -0.97 -24.72
C ILE A 270 -11.28 -1.66 -24.38
N THR A 271 -10.33 -1.76 -25.31
CA THR A 271 -9.01 -2.35 -25.05
C THR A 271 -8.06 -1.27 -24.53
N VAL A 272 -7.44 -1.50 -23.36
CA VAL A 272 -6.33 -0.68 -22.86
C VAL A 272 -5.03 -1.31 -23.36
N ARG A 273 -4.30 -0.59 -24.22
CA ARG A 273 -3.10 -1.11 -24.91
C ARG A 273 -1.80 -0.58 -24.35
N SER A 274 -1.82 0.65 -23.85
CA SER A 274 -0.62 1.41 -23.52
C SER A 274 -0.68 1.92 -22.08
N GLY A 275 0.41 1.76 -21.34
CA GLY A 275 0.65 2.43 -20.06
C GLY A 275 1.24 3.83 -20.26
N TRP A 276 0.83 4.77 -19.42
CA TRP A 276 1.32 6.13 -19.37
C TRP A 276 1.63 6.49 -17.92
N ALA A 277 2.90 6.81 -17.64
CA ALA A 277 3.40 7.17 -16.32
C ALA A 277 4.37 8.34 -16.43
N ASN A 278 3.86 9.56 -16.59
CA ASN A 278 4.70 10.75 -16.78
C ASN A 278 5.25 11.35 -15.48
N ASP A 279 4.60 11.09 -14.34
CA ASP A 279 4.89 11.82 -13.10
C ASP A 279 5.33 11.02 -11.85
N PRO A 280 5.37 9.67 -11.79
CA PRO A 280 6.06 8.98 -10.69
C PRO A 280 7.54 9.38 -10.60
N PHE A 281 8.08 9.57 -9.39
CA PHE A 281 9.41 10.15 -9.15
C PHE A 281 10.55 9.11 -9.22
N GLY A 282 10.68 8.47 -10.38
CA GLY A 282 11.46 7.25 -10.58
C GLY A 282 10.54 6.05 -10.74
N TYR A 283 11.05 4.97 -11.36
CA TYR A 283 10.20 3.86 -11.81
C TYR A 283 10.68 2.50 -11.34
N SER A 284 9.71 1.66 -11.00
CA SER A 284 9.89 0.29 -10.56
C SER A 284 9.50 -0.70 -11.65
N PRO A 285 10.32 -1.75 -11.92
CA PRO A 285 9.94 -2.82 -12.82
C PRO A 285 8.68 -3.58 -12.36
N THR A 286 8.25 -3.42 -11.10
CA THR A 286 6.98 -3.99 -10.63
C THR A 286 5.78 -3.43 -11.39
N MET A 287 5.75 -2.13 -11.70
CA MET A 287 4.63 -1.56 -12.49
C MET A 287 4.64 -2.10 -13.92
N ALA A 288 5.81 -2.18 -14.55
CA ALA A 288 6.00 -2.81 -15.85
C ALA A 288 5.46 -4.25 -15.89
N TYR A 289 5.77 -5.05 -14.86
CA TYR A 289 5.25 -6.40 -14.68
C TYR A 289 3.72 -6.44 -14.57
N LEU A 290 3.14 -5.62 -13.69
CA LEU A 290 1.69 -5.59 -13.45
C LEU A 290 0.92 -5.20 -14.71
N LEU A 291 1.42 -4.22 -15.48
CA LEU A 291 0.83 -3.80 -16.75
C LEU A 291 0.90 -4.92 -17.78
N GLN A 292 2.07 -5.52 -17.97
CA GLN A 292 2.27 -6.60 -18.93
C GLN A 292 1.36 -7.80 -18.63
N ARG A 293 1.27 -8.20 -17.36
CA ARG A 293 0.43 -9.31 -16.91
C ARG A 293 -1.06 -8.97 -16.88
N SER A 294 -1.40 -7.69 -16.97
CA SER A 294 -2.75 -7.17 -17.19
C SER A 294 -3.12 -7.05 -18.67
N GLY A 295 -2.23 -7.44 -19.60
CA GLY A 295 -2.46 -7.44 -21.04
C GLY A 295 -2.13 -6.11 -21.74
N ILE A 296 -1.48 -5.19 -21.05
CA ILE A 296 -0.97 -3.93 -21.62
C ILE A 296 0.36 -4.24 -22.32
N GLN A 297 0.52 -3.75 -23.55
CA GLN A 297 1.57 -4.18 -24.46
C GLN A 297 2.77 -3.22 -24.48
N TYR A 298 2.50 -1.95 -24.22
CA TYR A 298 3.47 -0.87 -24.32
C TYR A 298 3.38 0.05 -23.11
N MET A 299 4.44 0.80 -22.82
CA MET A 299 4.38 1.85 -21.82
C MET A 299 5.27 3.04 -22.18
N ALA A 300 4.91 4.23 -21.70
CA ALA A 300 5.76 5.41 -21.77
C ALA A 300 6.01 5.98 -20.36
N ILE A 301 7.28 6.28 -20.10
CA ILE A 301 7.79 6.80 -18.83
C ILE A 301 8.60 8.09 -19.05
N HIS A 302 8.88 8.80 -17.98
CA HIS A 302 9.50 10.13 -18.04
C HIS A 302 10.59 10.37 -16.98
N ARG A 303 10.28 10.51 -15.68
CA ARG A 303 11.21 10.94 -14.61
C ARG A 303 12.31 9.93 -14.24
N VAL A 304 13.24 9.73 -15.17
CA VAL A 304 14.50 9.01 -15.00
C VAL A 304 15.64 10.02 -14.80
N HIS A 305 16.66 9.67 -14.03
CA HIS A 305 17.83 10.50 -13.78
C HIS A 305 18.37 11.12 -15.08
N TYR A 306 18.61 12.44 -15.09
CA TYR A 306 18.96 13.17 -16.32
C TYR A 306 20.21 12.62 -17.04
N HIS A 307 21.24 12.21 -16.29
CA HIS A 307 22.43 11.58 -16.88
C HIS A 307 22.13 10.24 -17.55
N ILE A 308 21.26 9.41 -16.95
CA ILE A 308 20.82 8.15 -17.58
C ILE A 308 20.07 8.46 -18.87
N LYS A 309 19.17 9.46 -18.90
CA LYS A 309 18.52 9.90 -20.15
C LYS A 309 19.54 10.31 -21.20
N LYS A 310 20.55 11.12 -20.83
CA LYS A 310 21.64 11.55 -21.74
C LYS A 310 22.38 10.36 -22.33
N ALA A 311 22.77 9.39 -21.50
CA ALA A 311 23.48 8.20 -21.93
C ALA A 311 22.66 7.33 -22.88
N LEU A 312 21.40 7.04 -22.51
CA LEU A 312 20.49 6.26 -23.35
C LEU A 312 20.17 7.00 -24.66
N ALA A 313 20.04 8.32 -24.64
CA ALA A 313 19.80 9.13 -25.82
C ALA A 313 20.97 9.09 -26.82
N LYS A 314 22.22 9.10 -26.35
CA LYS A 314 23.42 8.98 -27.23
C LYS A 314 23.43 7.67 -28.01
N GLU A 315 23.05 6.57 -27.36
CA GLU A 315 23.04 5.23 -27.94
C GLU A 315 21.69 4.86 -28.59
N LYS A 316 20.75 5.80 -28.66
CA LYS A 316 19.36 5.57 -29.13
C LYS A 316 18.67 4.40 -28.41
N ASN A 317 18.88 4.31 -27.10
CA ASN A 317 18.36 3.27 -26.21
C ASN A 317 17.22 3.77 -25.32
N LEU A 318 16.54 4.86 -25.72
CA LEU A 318 15.33 5.37 -25.05
C LEU A 318 14.09 4.54 -25.34
N GLU A 319 14.16 3.63 -26.30
CA GLU A 319 13.14 2.62 -26.59
C GLU A 319 13.73 1.25 -26.28
N PHE A 320 13.13 0.50 -25.34
CA PHE A 320 13.69 -0.76 -24.87
C PHE A 320 12.62 -1.76 -24.42
N LEU A 321 12.96 -3.04 -24.46
CA LEU A 321 12.17 -4.12 -23.87
C LEU A 321 12.51 -4.23 -22.39
N TRP A 322 11.64 -3.70 -21.53
CA TRP A 322 11.83 -3.74 -20.09
C TRP A 322 11.36 -5.08 -19.53
N GLN A 323 12.26 -5.84 -18.91
CA GLN A 323 11.98 -7.14 -18.30
C GLN A 323 12.36 -7.18 -16.82
N GLN A 324 11.80 -8.15 -16.11
CA GLN A 324 12.18 -8.42 -14.72
C GLN A 324 13.61 -8.98 -14.65
N THR A 325 14.32 -8.66 -13.57
CA THR A 325 15.71 -9.11 -13.35
C THR A 325 15.81 -10.63 -13.12
N TRP A 326 14.69 -11.29 -12.82
CA TRP A 326 14.59 -12.74 -12.66
C TRP A 326 14.01 -13.46 -13.88
N ASP A 327 13.61 -12.74 -14.93
CA ASP A 327 12.91 -13.34 -16.08
C ASP A 327 13.82 -14.31 -16.86
N ARG A 328 13.32 -15.54 -17.04
CA ARG A 328 13.99 -16.63 -17.76
C ARG A 328 13.39 -16.94 -19.12
N THR A 329 12.16 -16.50 -19.36
CA THR A 329 11.36 -16.90 -20.54
C THR A 329 11.07 -15.74 -21.47
N LEU A 330 11.56 -14.54 -21.14
CA LEU A 330 11.31 -13.27 -21.85
C LEU A 330 9.83 -12.85 -21.80
N SER A 331 9.03 -13.54 -20.99
CA SER A 331 7.58 -13.40 -20.95
C SER A 331 7.11 -12.19 -20.17
N THR A 332 8.00 -11.50 -19.45
CA THR A 332 7.67 -10.29 -18.66
C THR A 332 7.91 -8.99 -19.43
N ARG A 333 8.45 -9.08 -20.65
CA ARG A 333 8.86 -7.92 -21.45
C ARG A 333 7.67 -7.01 -21.79
N ILE A 334 7.82 -5.73 -21.50
CA ILE A 334 6.95 -4.65 -22.00
C ILE A 334 7.81 -3.65 -22.77
N PHE A 335 7.37 -3.29 -23.98
CA PHE A 335 8.10 -2.32 -24.78
C PHE A 335 7.86 -0.91 -24.23
N THR A 336 8.95 -0.25 -23.87
CA THR A 336 8.96 0.98 -23.08
C THR A 336 9.58 2.11 -23.86
N HIS A 337 8.89 3.25 -23.90
CA HIS A 337 9.41 4.52 -24.40
C HIS A 337 9.77 5.44 -23.23
N LEU A 338 11.02 5.88 -23.17
CA LEU A 338 11.48 6.92 -22.25
C LEU A 338 11.51 8.27 -22.95
N LEU A 339 10.77 9.24 -22.41
CA LEU A 339 10.84 10.63 -22.86
C LEU A 339 12.23 11.22 -22.55
N PRO A 340 12.83 12.02 -23.46
CA PRO A 340 14.26 12.31 -23.40
C PRO A 340 14.64 13.51 -22.53
N PHE A 341 13.70 14.43 -22.29
CA PHE A 341 13.98 15.74 -21.70
C PHE A 341 13.44 15.86 -20.26
N ASN A 342 13.52 17.06 -19.69
CA ASN A 342 13.41 17.31 -18.25
C ASN A 342 11.98 17.25 -17.69
N ALA A 343 10.98 17.60 -18.49
CA ALA A 343 9.58 17.66 -18.09
C ALA A 343 8.68 17.08 -19.19
N TYR A 344 7.43 16.77 -18.83
CA TYR A 344 6.39 16.38 -19.78
C TYR A 344 5.55 17.58 -20.27
N ASP A 345 5.90 18.81 -19.88
CA ASP A 345 5.24 20.01 -20.37
C ASP A 345 5.66 20.33 -21.82
N ILE A 346 4.83 21.09 -22.53
CA ILE A 346 5.05 21.42 -23.96
C ILE A 346 6.48 21.95 -24.26
N PRO A 347 7.07 22.87 -23.47
CA PRO A 347 8.45 23.29 -23.65
C PRO A 347 9.50 22.17 -23.68
N HIS A 348 9.27 21.06 -22.98
CA HIS A 348 10.24 19.96 -22.90
C HIS A 348 9.77 18.70 -23.63
N THR A 349 8.76 18.79 -24.50
CA THR A 349 8.31 17.62 -25.28
C THR A 349 8.46 17.79 -26.79
N CYS A 350 8.51 19.02 -27.30
CA CYS A 350 8.63 19.28 -28.74
C CYS A 350 10.04 18.97 -29.28
N GLY A 351 11.09 19.21 -28.49
CA GLY A 351 12.49 19.11 -28.90
C GLY A 351 13.45 19.59 -27.82
N PRO A 352 14.76 19.63 -28.13
CA PRO A 352 15.80 19.92 -27.14
C PRO A 352 15.86 21.37 -26.67
N ASP A 353 15.30 22.34 -27.41
CA ASP A 353 15.36 23.76 -27.06
C ASP A 353 14.00 24.24 -26.49
N PRO A 354 13.89 24.36 -25.16
CA PRO A 354 12.64 24.77 -24.55
C PRO A 354 12.27 26.23 -24.82
N LYS A 355 13.24 27.09 -25.18
CA LYS A 355 12.97 28.46 -25.62
C LYS A 355 12.21 28.48 -26.94
N ILE A 356 12.45 27.53 -27.84
CA ILE A 356 11.70 27.37 -29.09
C ILE A 356 10.37 26.68 -28.82
N CYS A 357 10.39 25.52 -28.14
CA CYS A 357 9.19 24.72 -27.88
C CYS A 357 8.11 25.48 -27.11
N CYS A 358 8.49 26.34 -26.15
CA CYS A 358 7.54 27.14 -25.39
C CYS A 358 6.68 28.07 -26.29
N GLN A 359 7.20 28.46 -27.45
CA GLN A 359 6.47 29.29 -28.41
C GLN A 359 5.41 28.51 -29.21
N PHE A 360 5.26 27.20 -28.96
CA PHE A 360 4.22 26.34 -29.51
C PHE A 360 3.28 25.80 -28.42
N ASP A 361 3.37 26.37 -27.21
CA ASP A 361 2.32 26.28 -26.19
C ASP A 361 1.43 27.52 -26.28
N PHE A 362 0.43 27.50 -27.17
CA PHE A 362 -0.30 28.71 -27.56
C PHE A 362 -1.06 29.40 -26.41
N LEU A 363 -1.30 28.74 -25.26
CA LEU A 363 -1.88 29.40 -24.09
C LEU A 363 -0.91 30.39 -23.42
N ARG A 364 0.41 30.17 -23.49
CA ARG A 364 1.38 31.02 -22.79
C ARG A 364 1.38 32.45 -23.30
N GLY A 365 1.57 33.38 -22.37
CA GLY A 365 1.51 34.82 -22.64
C GLY A 365 0.10 35.34 -22.96
N ARG A 366 -0.95 34.56 -22.68
CA ARG A 366 -2.36 34.93 -22.87
C ARG A 366 -3.19 34.57 -21.64
N GLN A 367 -4.38 35.15 -21.52
CA GLN A 367 -5.45 34.74 -20.59
C GLN A 367 -4.99 34.46 -19.15
N SER A 368 -4.21 35.38 -18.54
CA SER A 368 -3.64 35.23 -17.19
C SER A 368 -2.72 34.02 -16.95
N TYR A 369 -2.40 33.25 -17.99
CA TYR A 369 -1.48 32.13 -17.92
C TYR A 369 -0.01 32.59 -18.00
N LYS A 370 0.91 31.76 -17.48
CA LYS A 370 2.34 32.08 -17.36
C LYS A 370 2.97 32.43 -18.73
N ASN A 371 3.87 33.42 -18.73
CA ASN A 371 4.75 33.70 -19.86
C ASN A 371 5.76 32.57 -20.06
N CYS A 372 6.36 32.51 -21.24
CA CYS A 372 7.54 31.68 -21.45
C CYS A 372 8.72 32.21 -20.63
N PRO A 373 9.35 31.38 -19.76
CA PRO A 373 10.44 31.84 -18.92
C PRO A 373 11.69 32.25 -19.72
N TRP A 374 11.80 31.82 -20.98
CA TRP A 374 12.88 32.18 -21.91
C TRP A 374 12.64 33.49 -22.68
N GLY A 375 11.65 34.29 -22.28
CA GLY A 375 11.43 35.66 -22.79
C GLY A 375 10.76 35.78 -24.15
N ILE A 376 10.43 34.67 -24.83
CA ILE A 376 9.75 34.67 -26.12
C ILE A 376 8.44 33.90 -26.02
N ASN A 377 7.31 34.62 -26.13
CA ASN A 377 5.97 34.05 -26.05
C ASN A 377 5.48 33.52 -27.42
N PRO A 378 4.53 32.59 -27.43
CA PRO A 378 3.88 32.10 -28.64
C PRO A 378 3.16 33.21 -29.42
N VAL A 379 3.26 33.18 -30.75
CA VAL A 379 2.47 34.00 -31.67
C VAL A 379 1.39 33.16 -32.35
N ILE A 380 0.26 33.78 -32.71
CA ILE A 380 -0.80 33.09 -33.45
C ILE A 380 -0.28 32.78 -34.86
N ILE A 381 -0.55 31.58 -35.35
CA ILE A 381 -0.15 31.14 -36.68
C ILE A 381 -1.07 31.78 -37.73
N ASP A 382 -0.46 32.46 -38.69
CA ASP A 382 -1.12 33.09 -39.83
C ASP A 382 -0.30 32.92 -41.10
N GLU A 383 -0.82 33.37 -42.24
CA GLU A 383 -0.15 33.22 -43.54
C GLU A 383 1.21 33.92 -43.62
N LYS A 384 1.46 34.95 -42.78
CA LYS A 384 2.71 35.72 -42.81
C LYS A 384 3.83 35.01 -42.08
N ASN A 385 3.52 34.28 -41.01
CA ASN A 385 4.54 33.63 -40.18
C ASN A 385 4.62 32.10 -40.35
N ILE A 386 3.62 31.46 -40.99
CA ILE A 386 3.48 30.00 -41.00
C ILE A 386 4.72 29.25 -41.49
N GLN A 387 5.44 29.79 -42.49
CA GLN A 387 6.67 29.17 -43.00
C GLN A 387 7.75 29.11 -41.93
N GLU A 388 8.15 30.26 -41.38
CA GLU A 388 9.17 30.37 -40.34
C GLU A 388 8.81 29.54 -39.11
N ARG A 389 7.54 29.61 -38.67
CA ARG A 389 7.05 28.85 -37.51
C ARG A 389 7.10 27.34 -37.76
N ALA A 390 6.72 26.89 -38.96
CA ALA A 390 6.78 25.48 -39.33
C ALA A 390 8.22 24.98 -39.44
N GLU A 391 9.14 25.77 -39.98
CA GLU A 391 10.57 25.45 -40.05
C GLU A 391 11.19 25.31 -38.64
N LEU A 392 10.92 26.27 -37.74
CA LEU A 392 11.38 26.23 -36.35
C LEU A 392 10.87 24.99 -35.60
N LEU A 393 9.58 24.67 -35.75
CA LEU A 393 9.00 23.51 -35.07
C LEU A 393 9.55 22.19 -35.65
N LEU A 394 9.66 22.11 -36.98
CA LEU A 394 10.17 20.91 -37.64
C LEU A 394 11.65 20.66 -37.31
N ASP A 395 12.47 21.71 -37.15
CA ASP A 395 13.83 21.58 -36.66
C ASP A 395 13.90 20.87 -35.31
N GLN A 396 13.06 21.29 -34.35
CA GLN A 396 12.97 20.68 -33.03
C GLN A 396 12.55 19.21 -33.09
N TYR A 397 11.55 18.89 -33.93
CA TYR A 397 11.14 17.51 -34.16
C TYR A 397 12.24 16.65 -34.79
N ARG A 398 12.96 17.17 -35.79
CA ARG A 398 14.08 16.46 -36.44
C ARG A 398 15.25 16.21 -35.49
N LYS A 399 15.54 17.15 -34.60
CA LYS A 399 16.51 16.98 -33.51
C LYS A 399 16.05 15.90 -32.54
N LYS A 400 14.82 15.96 -32.03
CA LYS A 400 14.27 14.93 -31.13
C LYS A 400 14.30 13.54 -31.77
N ALA A 401 14.00 13.42 -33.07
CA ALA A 401 14.04 12.16 -33.80
C ALA A 401 15.42 11.50 -33.84
N GLN A 402 16.52 12.26 -33.66
CA GLN A 402 17.85 11.66 -33.62
C GLN A 402 18.08 10.78 -32.39
N LEU A 403 17.28 10.95 -31.33
CA LEU A 403 17.40 10.22 -30.08
C LEU A 403 16.74 8.82 -30.11
N TYR A 404 16.03 8.50 -31.19
CA TYR A 404 15.23 7.28 -31.36
C TYR A 404 15.66 6.48 -32.58
N ARG A 405 15.23 5.20 -32.64
CA ARG A 405 15.70 4.23 -33.66
C ARG A 405 14.85 4.21 -34.94
N THR A 406 13.67 4.80 -34.93
CA THR A 406 12.73 4.78 -36.05
C THR A 406 12.46 6.19 -36.59
N SER A 407 11.77 6.26 -37.72
CA SER A 407 11.22 7.49 -38.28
C SER A 407 9.90 7.90 -37.64
N ALA A 408 9.36 7.13 -36.69
CA ALA A 408 8.20 7.51 -35.90
C ALA A 408 8.64 8.35 -34.69
N LEU A 409 8.01 9.51 -34.50
CA LEU A 409 8.33 10.45 -33.42
C LEU A 409 7.10 10.72 -32.58
N PHE A 410 7.24 10.54 -31.27
CA PHE A 410 6.20 10.79 -30.29
C PHE A 410 6.36 12.16 -29.63
N ILE A 411 5.31 12.98 -29.62
CA ILE A 411 5.28 14.33 -29.02
C ILE A 411 4.05 14.48 -28.12
N PRO A 412 4.19 14.41 -26.79
CA PRO A 412 3.14 14.84 -25.88
C PRO A 412 2.84 16.34 -26.02
N LEU A 413 1.55 16.69 -26.08
CA LEU A 413 1.07 18.07 -26.12
C LEU A 413 0.14 18.31 -24.92
N GLY A 414 0.74 18.63 -23.77
CA GLY A 414 0.02 18.81 -22.52
C GLY A 414 0.95 19.29 -21.41
N ASP A 415 0.37 19.44 -20.23
CA ASP A 415 0.97 19.89 -18.96
C ASP A 415 -0.11 19.60 -17.88
N ASP A 416 0.13 20.02 -16.65
CA ASP A 416 -0.84 19.91 -15.55
C ASP A 416 -2.14 20.67 -15.87
N PHE A 417 -3.27 19.95 -15.74
CA PHE A 417 -4.63 20.49 -15.83
C PHE A 417 -4.90 21.35 -17.08
N ARG A 418 -4.36 20.94 -18.24
CA ARG A 418 -4.56 21.61 -19.53
C ARG A 418 -5.90 21.23 -20.18
N PHE A 419 -6.27 21.97 -21.21
CA PHE A 419 -7.52 21.86 -21.96
C PHE A 419 -8.76 22.16 -21.13
N ARG A 420 -8.67 23.16 -20.24
CA ARG A 420 -9.73 23.51 -19.28
C ARG A 420 -10.92 24.20 -19.95
N THR A 421 -10.67 25.00 -20.99
CA THR A 421 -11.72 25.77 -21.69
C THR A 421 -11.72 25.51 -23.18
N ILE A 422 -12.88 25.75 -23.82
CA ILE A 422 -13.03 25.62 -25.27
C ILE A 422 -12.08 26.59 -26.00
N GLU A 423 -11.89 27.80 -25.49
CA GLU A 423 -10.99 28.79 -26.06
C GLU A 423 -9.55 28.30 -26.05
N GLU A 424 -9.10 27.72 -24.94
CA GLU A 424 -7.78 27.14 -24.81
C GLU A 424 -7.59 25.96 -25.78
N ALA A 425 -8.56 25.05 -25.82
CA ALA A 425 -8.48 23.89 -26.70
C ALA A 425 -8.43 24.32 -28.17
N LYS A 426 -9.31 25.24 -28.61
CA LYS A 426 -9.28 25.82 -29.96
C LYS A 426 -7.95 26.53 -30.23
N LEU A 427 -7.44 27.28 -29.27
CA LEU A 427 -6.16 27.97 -29.41
C LEU A 427 -5.01 26.99 -29.69
N GLN A 428 -5.00 25.82 -29.07
CA GLN A 428 -4.02 24.78 -29.41
C GLN A 428 -4.35 24.13 -30.76
N PHE A 429 -5.54 23.54 -30.91
CA PHE A 429 -5.92 22.77 -32.10
C PHE A 429 -5.88 23.60 -33.40
N ASP A 430 -6.42 24.82 -33.40
CA ASP A 430 -6.50 25.65 -34.63
C ASP A 430 -5.10 26.08 -35.12
N ASN A 431 -4.17 26.36 -34.20
CA ASN A 431 -2.80 26.73 -34.57
C ASN A 431 -1.99 25.50 -35.02
N TYR A 432 -2.13 24.37 -34.33
CA TYR A 432 -1.50 23.12 -34.76
C TYR A 432 -2.08 22.62 -36.10
N ASP A 433 -3.38 22.78 -36.37
CA ASP A 433 -4.00 22.41 -37.64
C ASP A 433 -3.40 23.17 -38.83
N LYS A 434 -3.16 24.47 -38.67
CA LYS A 434 -2.46 25.30 -39.67
C LYS A 434 -1.04 24.78 -39.91
N LEU A 435 -0.27 24.56 -38.84
CA LEU A 435 1.10 24.05 -38.92
C LEU A 435 1.13 22.66 -39.59
N PHE A 436 0.22 21.76 -39.21
CA PHE A 436 0.15 20.42 -39.78
C PHE A 436 -0.17 20.46 -41.26
N THR A 437 -1.14 21.28 -41.64
CA THR A 437 -1.53 21.45 -43.04
C THR A 437 -0.34 21.95 -43.87
N TYR A 438 0.36 22.98 -43.40
CA TYR A 438 1.52 23.53 -44.09
C TYR A 438 2.68 22.52 -44.18
N ILE A 439 3.09 21.91 -43.06
CA ILE A 439 4.19 20.93 -43.01
C ILE A 439 3.90 19.75 -43.95
N ASN A 440 2.67 19.23 -43.95
CA ASN A 440 2.30 18.09 -44.80
C ASN A 440 2.24 18.43 -46.29
N GLN A 441 2.02 19.71 -46.65
CA GLN A 441 2.04 20.18 -48.04
C GLN A 441 3.47 20.36 -48.59
N GLN A 442 4.47 20.55 -47.71
CA GLN A 442 5.88 20.65 -48.12
C GLN A 442 6.46 19.26 -48.45
N ILE A 443 6.18 18.76 -49.67
CA ILE A 443 6.58 17.41 -50.12
C ILE A 443 8.09 17.18 -49.94
N HIS A 444 8.91 18.21 -50.22
CA HIS A 444 10.37 18.15 -50.11
C HIS A 444 10.89 18.06 -48.66
N TRP A 445 10.04 18.32 -47.65
CA TRP A 445 10.41 18.14 -46.24
C TRP A 445 10.34 16.68 -45.77
N ASN A 446 9.80 15.78 -46.60
CA ASN A 446 9.70 14.34 -46.31
C ASN A 446 9.18 14.04 -44.90
N THR A 447 8.14 14.76 -44.49
CA THR A 447 7.55 14.69 -43.15
C THR A 447 6.06 14.44 -43.28
N HIS A 448 5.50 13.70 -42.34
CA HIS A 448 4.07 13.57 -42.14
C HIS A 448 3.75 13.80 -40.66
N ILE A 449 2.90 14.77 -40.36
CA ILE A 449 2.50 15.14 -39.00
C ILE A 449 0.99 15.00 -38.84
N GLN A 450 0.57 14.43 -37.71
CA GLN A 450 -0.85 14.25 -37.37
C GLN A 450 -1.04 14.19 -35.84
N TYR A 451 -2.28 14.40 -35.40
CA TYR A 451 -2.67 13.98 -34.06
C TYR A 451 -2.73 12.45 -34.03
N GLY A 452 -2.34 11.88 -32.89
CA GLY A 452 -2.49 10.46 -32.60
C GLY A 452 -2.57 10.23 -31.10
N THR A 453 -2.76 8.98 -30.75
CA THR A 453 -2.65 8.50 -29.38
C THR A 453 -1.35 7.73 -29.18
N LEU A 454 -1.14 7.21 -27.97
CA LEU A 454 0.04 6.39 -27.68
C LEU A 454 0.02 5.07 -28.49
N SER A 455 -1.17 4.49 -28.69
CA SER A 455 -1.35 3.32 -29.58
C SER A 455 -0.95 3.62 -31.02
N ASP A 456 -1.30 4.80 -31.55
CA ASP A 456 -0.92 5.20 -32.92
C ASP A 456 0.61 5.30 -33.07
N TYR A 457 1.30 5.86 -32.08
CA TYR A 457 2.76 5.94 -32.08
C TYR A 457 3.42 4.55 -32.11
N PHE A 458 3.05 3.66 -31.18
CA PHE A 458 3.64 2.32 -31.14
C PHE A 458 3.33 1.51 -32.40
N ALA A 459 2.14 1.69 -33.00
CA ALA A 459 1.83 1.09 -34.30
C ALA A 459 2.79 1.56 -35.40
N GLN A 460 3.17 2.84 -35.43
CA GLN A 460 4.14 3.36 -36.40
C GLN A 460 5.55 2.82 -36.17
N VAL A 461 5.99 2.70 -34.92
CA VAL A 461 7.28 2.10 -34.57
C VAL A 461 7.36 0.66 -35.08
N LEU A 462 6.31 -0.13 -34.82
CA LEU A 462 6.25 -1.55 -35.18
C LEU A 462 6.05 -1.82 -36.68
N GLN A 463 5.60 -0.82 -37.44
CA GLN A 463 5.59 -0.90 -38.91
C GLN A 463 7.00 -0.81 -39.50
N GLU A 464 7.94 -0.13 -38.81
CA GLU A 464 9.31 0.04 -39.29
C GLU A 464 10.28 -1.00 -38.72
N LYS A 465 10.13 -1.37 -37.45
CA LYS A 465 11.04 -2.27 -36.75
C LYS A 465 10.30 -3.31 -35.92
N SER A 466 10.84 -4.53 -35.91
CA SER A 466 10.42 -5.58 -34.98
C SER A 466 10.90 -5.28 -33.57
N LEU A 467 10.12 -5.68 -32.55
CA LEU A 467 10.51 -5.58 -31.14
C LEU A 467 11.89 -6.20 -30.85
N THR A 468 12.27 -7.24 -31.58
CA THR A 468 13.58 -7.91 -31.42
C THR A 468 14.79 -7.05 -31.82
N GLU A 469 14.57 -5.93 -32.53
CA GLU A 469 15.64 -4.99 -32.90
C GLU A 469 15.91 -3.91 -31.84
N PHE A 470 15.09 -3.86 -30.79
CA PHE A 470 15.26 -2.93 -29.67
C PHE A 470 16.07 -3.59 -28.54
N PRO A 471 16.87 -2.80 -27.79
CA PRO A 471 17.64 -3.32 -26.68
C PRO A 471 16.72 -3.81 -25.56
N SER A 472 17.17 -4.78 -24.78
CA SER A 472 16.49 -5.19 -23.55
C SER A 472 17.13 -4.54 -22.32
N TYR A 473 16.30 -4.22 -21.33
CA TYR A 473 16.69 -3.60 -20.08
C TYR A 473 16.13 -4.38 -18.87
N ALA A 474 16.95 -4.55 -17.83
CA ALA A 474 16.53 -5.08 -16.54
C ALA A 474 16.98 -4.18 -15.38
N GLY A 475 16.14 -4.07 -14.36
CA GLY A 475 16.37 -3.20 -13.20
C GLY A 475 15.37 -2.05 -13.14
N ASP A 476 15.60 -1.13 -12.22
CA ASP A 476 14.74 0.01 -11.90
C ASP A 476 15.39 1.35 -12.27
N PHE A 477 14.68 2.44 -12.02
CA PHE A 477 15.18 3.80 -12.29
C PHE A 477 15.23 4.67 -11.02
N PHE A 478 15.54 4.05 -9.87
CA PHE A 478 15.84 4.78 -8.63
C PHE A 478 17.36 4.96 -8.44
N THR A 479 17.83 6.06 -7.85
CA THR A 479 17.04 7.20 -7.33
C THR A 479 17.01 8.35 -8.33
N TYR A 480 15.82 8.90 -8.60
CA TYR A 480 15.62 9.98 -9.55
C TYR A 480 16.30 11.28 -9.11
N ALA A 481 16.98 11.94 -10.03
CA ALA A 481 17.40 13.33 -9.91
C ALA A 481 17.00 14.08 -11.17
N ASP A 482 16.38 15.24 -11.01
CA ASP A 482 15.91 16.07 -12.10
C ASP A 482 16.96 17.10 -12.54
N ARG A 483 17.87 17.51 -11.65
CA ARG A 483 19.01 18.39 -11.93
C ARG A 483 20.09 18.29 -10.85
N ALA A 484 21.35 18.51 -11.22
CA ALA A 484 22.48 18.59 -10.29
C ALA A 484 22.43 17.45 -9.24
N ASP A 485 22.55 17.78 -7.96
CA ASP A 485 22.54 16.84 -6.82
C ASP A 485 21.16 16.73 -6.14
N HIS A 486 20.07 17.12 -6.84
CA HIS A 486 18.72 17.12 -6.30
C HIS A 486 18.09 15.74 -6.44
N TYR A 487 18.55 14.79 -5.62
CA TYR A 487 17.96 13.46 -5.56
C TYR A 487 16.64 13.50 -4.80
N TRP A 488 15.62 12.90 -5.42
CA TRP A 488 14.28 12.77 -4.88
C TRP A 488 14.21 11.55 -3.96
N SER A 489 15.09 11.47 -2.97
CA SER A 489 15.09 10.41 -1.96
C SER A 489 14.36 10.79 -0.67
N GLY A 490 14.00 12.06 -0.51
CA GLY A 490 13.29 12.56 0.66
C GLY A 490 11.87 11.99 0.79
N TYR A 491 11.16 11.86 -0.34
CA TYR A 491 9.77 11.37 -0.36
C TYR A 491 9.64 9.89 0.03
N PHE A 492 10.73 9.13 0.06
CA PHE A 492 10.75 7.77 0.62
C PHE A 492 10.37 7.77 2.11
N THR A 493 10.50 8.90 2.82
CA THR A 493 10.20 9.03 4.26
C THR A 493 9.21 10.14 4.60
N SER A 494 9.01 11.15 3.74
CA SER A 494 8.07 12.26 3.99
C SER A 494 6.69 11.80 4.50
N ARG A 495 6.21 12.41 5.58
CA ARG A 495 4.91 12.11 6.23
C ARG A 495 4.78 10.62 6.62
N ALA A 496 5.77 10.11 7.36
CA ALA A 496 5.88 8.71 7.78
C ALA A 496 4.61 8.15 8.47
N PHE A 497 3.86 8.98 9.19
CA PHE A 497 2.58 8.60 9.80
C PHE A 497 1.60 8.03 8.77
N PHE A 498 1.36 8.75 7.68
CA PHE A 498 0.39 8.34 6.66
C PHE A 498 0.88 7.15 5.83
N LYS A 499 2.20 7.04 5.62
CA LYS A 499 2.83 5.82 5.06
C LYS A 499 2.55 4.57 5.90
N ARG A 500 2.61 4.69 7.23
CA ARG A 500 2.25 3.61 8.16
C ARG A 500 0.74 3.35 8.15
N MET A 501 -0.08 4.40 8.17
CA MET A 501 -1.54 4.30 8.11
C MET A 501 -2.02 3.59 6.83
N ASN A 502 -1.36 3.85 5.70
CA ASN A 502 -1.63 3.14 4.44
C ASN A 502 -1.45 1.63 4.56
N ARG A 503 -0.34 1.13 5.13
CA ARG A 503 -0.17 -0.33 5.35
C ARG A 503 -1.22 -0.92 6.27
N ILE A 504 -1.67 -0.17 7.27
CA ILE A 504 -2.77 -0.58 8.15
C ILE A 504 -4.08 -0.67 7.35
N ALA A 505 -4.38 0.33 6.52
CA ALA A 505 -5.56 0.35 5.66
C ALA A 505 -5.55 -0.79 4.63
N GLU A 506 -4.41 -1.05 3.97
CA GLU A 506 -4.20 -2.19 3.07
C GLU A 506 -4.52 -3.53 3.76
N SER A 507 -4.00 -3.73 4.98
CA SER A 507 -4.28 -4.95 5.74
C SER A 507 -5.76 -5.11 6.08
N HIS A 508 -6.41 -4.04 6.54
CA HIS A 508 -7.83 -4.09 6.89
C HIS A 508 -8.71 -4.39 5.68
N LEU A 509 -8.41 -3.76 4.53
CA LEU A 509 -9.16 -4.00 3.30
C LEU A 509 -8.99 -5.45 2.82
N ARG A 510 -7.75 -5.98 2.75
CA ARG A 510 -7.52 -7.37 2.34
C ARG A 510 -8.25 -8.37 3.24
N ALA A 511 -8.20 -8.16 4.56
CA ALA A 511 -8.90 -9.01 5.52
C ALA A 511 -10.43 -8.94 5.35
N ALA A 512 -10.97 -7.74 5.10
CA ALA A 512 -12.38 -7.53 4.81
C ALA A 512 -12.83 -8.19 3.50
N GLU A 513 -12.03 -8.11 2.44
CA GLU A 513 -12.27 -8.75 1.14
C GLU A 513 -12.45 -10.26 1.28
N VAL A 514 -11.52 -10.92 1.98
CA VAL A 514 -11.52 -12.37 2.17
C VAL A 514 -12.77 -12.78 2.96
N LEU A 515 -13.02 -12.14 4.11
CA LEU A 515 -14.19 -12.44 4.94
C LEU A 515 -15.51 -12.19 4.21
N PHE A 516 -15.63 -11.06 3.50
CA PHE A 516 -16.81 -10.72 2.72
C PHE A 516 -17.06 -11.74 1.61
N SER A 517 -16.02 -12.10 0.86
CA SER A 517 -16.14 -13.02 -0.27
C SER A 517 -16.54 -14.42 0.17
N VAL A 518 -16.00 -14.91 1.30
CA VAL A 518 -16.40 -16.20 1.89
C VAL A 518 -17.83 -16.14 2.42
N ALA A 519 -18.21 -15.07 3.14
CA ALA A 519 -19.58 -14.89 3.63
C ALA A 519 -20.58 -14.82 2.47
N HIS A 520 -20.30 -14.03 1.44
CA HIS A 520 -21.15 -13.91 0.26
C HIS A 520 -21.31 -15.25 -0.47
N ALA A 521 -20.23 -16.01 -0.64
CA ALA A 521 -20.29 -17.36 -1.20
C ALA A 521 -21.18 -18.29 -0.35
N ALA A 522 -21.07 -18.22 0.97
CA ALA A 522 -21.90 -19.00 1.89
C ALA A 522 -23.39 -18.60 1.83
N VAL A 523 -23.71 -17.33 1.57
CA VAL A 523 -25.10 -16.88 1.31
C VAL A 523 -25.63 -17.50 0.04
N LEU A 524 -24.87 -17.45 -1.06
CA LEU A 524 -25.29 -18.03 -2.35
C LEU A 524 -25.59 -19.52 -2.20
N GLN A 525 -24.83 -20.24 -1.37
CA GLN A 525 -25.01 -21.67 -1.15
C GLN A 525 -26.09 -22.01 -0.09
N GLY A 526 -26.80 -21.02 0.45
CA GLY A 526 -27.76 -21.21 1.53
C GLY A 526 -27.16 -21.68 2.87
N LYS A 527 -25.82 -21.61 3.04
CA LYS A 527 -25.11 -22.01 4.28
C LYS A 527 -25.29 -20.97 5.39
N ILE A 528 -25.48 -19.69 5.06
CA ILE A 528 -25.80 -18.63 6.01
C ILE A 528 -27.03 -17.82 5.56
N SER A 529 -27.55 -16.97 6.45
CA SER A 529 -28.79 -16.24 6.25
C SER A 529 -28.83 -15.39 4.99
N SER A 530 -29.95 -15.41 4.28
CA SER A 530 -30.26 -14.45 3.20
C SER A 530 -30.41 -13.01 3.72
N TYR A 531 -30.60 -12.82 5.03
CA TYR A 531 -30.58 -11.50 5.68
C TYR A 531 -29.19 -10.88 5.81
N PHE A 532 -28.12 -11.53 5.33
CA PHE A 532 -26.79 -10.92 5.26
C PHE A 532 -26.87 -9.63 4.41
N PRO A 533 -26.44 -8.46 4.93
CA PRO A 533 -26.60 -7.17 4.26
C PRO A 533 -25.59 -6.98 3.12
N LYS A 534 -25.61 -7.89 2.13
CA LYS A 534 -24.60 -8.01 1.07
C LYS A 534 -24.41 -6.73 0.26
N ASP A 535 -25.48 -6.05 -0.11
CA ASP A 535 -25.42 -4.82 -0.93
C ASP A 535 -24.81 -3.64 -0.15
N ASP A 536 -25.17 -3.50 1.13
CA ASP A 536 -24.64 -2.44 1.99
C ASP A 536 -23.14 -2.64 2.30
N LEU A 537 -22.76 -3.86 2.68
CA LEU A 537 -21.36 -4.20 2.95
C LEU A 537 -20.50 -4.12 1.69
N PHE A 538 -21.03 -4.55 0.54
CA PHE A 538 -20.32 -4.42 -0.73
C PHE A 538 -20.14 -2.96 -1.15
N THR A 539 -21.14 -2.10 -0.89
CA THR A 539 -21.00 -0.65 -1.11
C THR A 539 -19.86 -0.06 -0.28
N LYS A 540 -19.78 -0.42 1.01
CA LYS A 540 -18.66 -0.03 1.89
C LYS A 540 -17.31 -0.55 1.39
N LEU A 541 -17.28 -1.75 0.83
CA LEU A 541 -16.09 -2.36 0.24
C LEU A 541 -15.61 -1.58 -0.99
N ILE A 542 -16.52 -1.16 -1.89
CA ILE A 542 -16.21 -0.32 -3.05
C ILE A 542 -15.65 1.05 -2.62
N ILE A 543 -16.27 1.70 -1.63
CA ILE A 543 -15.75 2.95 -1.07
C ILE A 543 -14.32 2.75 -0.53
N SER A 544 -14.09 1.65 0.19
CA SER A 544 -12.77 1.33 0.76
C SER A 544 -11.71 1.08 -0.32
N ARG A 545 -12.04 0.30 -1.38
CA ARG A 545 -11.15 0.08 -2.54
C ARG A 545 -10.75 1.40 -3.21
N ARG A 546 -11.73 2.26 -3.47
CA ARG A 546 -11.52 3.55 -4.16
C ARG A 546 -10.72 4.53 -3.32
N ASN A 547 -11.01 4.64 -2.02
CA ASN A 547 -10.27 5.51 -1.10
C ASN A 547 -8.82 5.06 -0.93
N LEU A 548 -8.58 3.75 -0.77
CA LEU A 548 -7.22 3.21 -0.75
C LEU A 548 -6.51 3.47 -2.08
N GLY A 549 -7.21 3.29 -3.20
CA GLY A 549 -6.71 3.55 -4.55
C GLY A 549 -6.29 5.01 -4.76
N ILE A 550 -7.07 5.98 -4.27
CA ILE A 550 -6.70 7.41 -4.31
C ILE A 550 -5.37 7.63 -3.58
N PHE A 551 -5.18 7.01 -2.41
CA PHE A 551 -3.96 7.19 -1.63
C PHE A 551 -2.70 6.63 -2.30
N GLN A 552 -2.83 5.78 -3.33
CA GLN A 552 -1.67 5.29 -4.06
C GLN A 552 -1.09 6.32 -5.03
N HIS A 553 -1.77 7.44 -5.29
CA HIS A 553 -1.31 8.52 -6.16
C HIS A 553 0.08 9.04 -5.75
N HIS A 554 0.85 9.49 -6.74
CA HIS A 554 2.22 9.95 -6.57
C HIS A 554 2.40 11.24 -5.77
N ASP A 555 1.35 11.93 -5.30
CA ASP A 555 1.45 12.95 -4.24
C ASP A 555 0.83 12.56 -2.90
N ALA A 556 0.15 11.42 -2.84
CA ALA A 556 -0.51 10.93 -1.64
C ALA A 556 0.45 10.11 -0.76
N VAL A 557 0.71 8.84 -1.12
CA VAL A 557 1.60 7.95 -0.33
C VAL A 557 3.04 8.45 -0.26
N THR A 558 3.48 9.23 -1.24
CA THR A 558 4.78 9.92 -1.25
C THR A 558 4.90 10.98 -0.17
N GLY A 559 3.77 11.49 0.33
CA GLY A 559 3.73 12.59 1.25
C GLY A 559 4.26 13.85 0.58
N THR A 560 3.77 14.19 -0.61
CA THR A 560 4.19 15.38 -1.36
C THR A 560 3.03 16.31 -1.75
N ALA A 561 1.84 16.07 -1.20
CA ALA A 561 0.71 17.01 -1.24
C ALA A 561 0.78 18.08 -0.14
N ARG A 562 -0.06 19.11 -0.25
CA ARG A 562 -0.24 20.14 0.77
C ARG A 562 -0.91 19.55 2.01
N GLU A 563 -0.58 20.09 3.17
CA GLU A 563 -1.14 19.67 4.47
C GLU A 563 -2.66 19.45 4.45
N GLN A 564 -3.44 20.40 3.90
CA GLN A 564 -4.90 20.27 3.79
C GLN A 564 -5.35 19.05 2.96
N VAL A 565 -4.58 18.69 1.93
CA VAL A 565 -4.84 17.53 1.07
C VAL A 565 -4.38 16.24 1.76
N VAL A 566 -3.26 16.28 2.47
CA VAL A 566 -2.80 15.18 3.33
C VAL A 566 -3.84 14.86 4.41
N ASN A 567 -4.51 15.87 4.97
CA ASN A 567 -5.61 15.67 5.91
C ASN A 567 -6.83 15.01 5.27
N ASP A 568 -7.24 15.44 4.06
CA ASP A 568 -8.29 14.77 3.28
C ASP A 568 -7.95 13.29 3.00
N TYR A 569 -6.72 13.01 2.61
CA TYR A 569 -6.24 11.63 2.48
C TYR A 569 -6.29 10.85 3.79
N GLY A 570 -5.94 11.48 4.90
CA GLY A 570 -6.07 10.91 6.23
C GLY A 570 -7.50 10.46 6.53
N GLU A 571 -8.49 11.31 6.25
CA GLU A 571 -9.91 10.98 6.42
C GLU A 571 -10.33 9.82 5.51
N LYS A 572 -9.88 9.80 4.25
CA LYS A 572 -10.15 8.70 3.33
C LYS A 572 -9.54 7.38 3.83
N LEU A 573 -8.31 7.38 4.35
CA LEU A 573 -7.66 6.20 4.94
C LEU A 573 -8.37 5.74 6.22
N LEU A 574 -8.81 6.68 7.07
CA LEU A 574 -9.59 6.36 8.27
C LEU A 574 -10.90 5.66 7.87
N ALA A 575 -11.58 6.17 6.85
CA ALA A 575 -12.78 5.54 6.31
C ALA A 575 -12.50 4.11 5.81
N VAL A 576 -11.39 3.86 5.10
CA VAL A 576 -11.00 2.49 4.69
C VAL A 576 -10.91 1.57 5.90
N ILE A 577 -10.24 2.00 6.97
CA ILE A 577 -10.05 1.20 8.18
C ILE A 577 -11.39 0.92 8.87
N ILE A 578 -12.20 1.95 9.13
CA ILE A 578 -13.48 1.83 9.84
C ILE A 578 -14.47 0.96 9.04
N LEU A 579 -14.63 1.23 7.75
CA LEU A 579 -15.54 0.48 6.89
C LEU A 579 -15.11 -0.99 6.78
N SER A 580 -13.81 -1.25 6.63
CA SER A 580 -13.28 -2.62 6.64
C SER A 580 -13.54 -3.33 7.96
N GLN A 581 -13.41 -2.65 9.10
CA GLN A 581 -13.77 -3.22 10.40
C GLN A 581 -15.25 -3.60 10.48
N ILE A 582 -16.15 -2.76 9.98
CA ILE A 582 -17.60 -3.05 9.93
C ILE A 582 -17.87 -4.29 9.07
N ILE A 583 -17.25 -4.35 7.88
CA ILE A 583 -17.41 -5.49 6.96
C ILE A 583 -16.92 -6.79 7.62
N MET A 584 -15.73 -6.77 8.22
CA MET A 584 -15.20 -7.94 8.93
C MET A 584 -16.10 -8.37 10.10
N GLN A 585 -16.56 -7.43 10.92
CA GLN A 585 -17.44 -7.73 12.08
C GLN A 585 -18.73 -8.43 11.63
N GLN A 586 -19.39 -7.89 10.59
CA GLN A 586 -20.65 -8.43 10.09
C GLN A 586 -20.43 -9.77 9.39
N SER A 587 -19.46 -9.87 8.47
CA SER A 587 -19.14 -11.12 7.79
C SER A 587 -18.76 -12.23 8.77
N ALA A 588 -17.91 -11.95 9.76
CA ALA A 588 -17.53 -12.93 10.77
C ALA A 588 -18.72 -13.34 11.66
N ALA A 589 -19.57 -12.39 12.06
CA ALA A 589 -20.74 -12.70 12.88
C ALA A 589 -21.72 -13.65 12.16
N TYR A 590 -22.05 -13.38 10.89
CA TYR A 590 -22.95 -14.25 10.13
C TYR A 590 -22.36 -15.65 9.90
N LEU A 591 -21.05 -15.74 9.67
CA LEU A 591 -20.34 -17.00 9.51
C LEU A 591 -20.31 -17.83 10.80
N LEU A 592 -20.17 -17.19 11.97
CA LEU A 592 -20.11 -17.85 13.28
C LEU A 592 -21.49 -18.25 13.83
N PHE A 593 -22.54 -17.43 13.64
CA PHE A 593 -23.82 -17.60 14.33
C PHE A 593 -24.96 -18.20 13.47
N GLN A 594 -24.72 -18.45 12.18
CA GLN A 594 -25.53 -19.26 11.24
C GLN A 594 -27.04 -19.35 11.52
N ASN A 595 -27.82 -18.32 11.14
CA ASN A 595 -29.30 -18.26 11.19
C ASN A 595 -29.99 -18.23 12.58
N ARG A 596 -29.27 -18.23 13.70
CA ARG A 596 -29.88 -18.51 15.02
C ARG A 596 -30.19 -17.31 15.92
N TYR A 597 -30.01 -16.08 15.43
CA TYR A 597 -30.33 -14.86 16.19
C TYR A 597 -31.01 -13.79 15.32
N SER A 598 -31.84 -12.96 15.96
CA SER A 598 -32.59 -11.89 15.30
C SER A 598 -31.67 -10.82 14.71
N ILE A 599 -32.09 -10.30 13.56
CA ILE A 599 -31.35 -9.55 12.52
C ILE A 599 -30.81 -8.16 12.99
N LYS A 600 -30.92 -7.80 14.27
CA LYS A 600 -30.77 -6.40 14.72
C LYS A 600 -29.59 -6.09 15.64
N SER A 601 -28.83 -7.06 16.16
CA SER A 601 -27.75 -6.77 17.11
C SER A 601 -26.35 -6.89 16.51
N GLN A 602 -25.50 -5.88 16.75
CA GLN A 602 -24.06 -5.97 16.49
C GLN A 602 -23.46 -7.00 17.45
N PHE A 603 -23.04 -8.16 16.95
CA PHE A 603 -22.52 -9.25 17.80
C PHE A 603 -21.02 -9.16 18.06
N LEU A 604 -20.28 -8.59 17.11
CA LEU A 604 -18.82 -8.49 17.16
C LEU A 604 -18.42 -7.02 17.04
N LEU A 605 -17.47 -6.60 17.87
CA LEU A 605 -16.89 -5.27 17.86
C LEU A 605 -15.37 -5.38 17.72
N SER A 606 -14.76 -4.59 16.84
CA SER A 606 -13.31 -4.49 16.79
C SER A 606 -12.75 -4.10 18.17
N ASN A 607 -11.69 -4.78 18.60
CA ASN A 607 -10.99 -4.45 19.84
C ASN A 607 -10.12 -3.19 19.73
N GLN A 608 -10.03 -2.61 18.54
CA GLN A 608 -9.33 -1.36 18.27
C GLN A 608 -10.27 -0.33 17.68
N GLU A 609 -10.12 0.91 18.14
CA GLU A 609 -10.86 2.07 17.69
C GLU A 609 -9.89 3.13 17.18
N PHE A 610 -10.22 3.70 16.03
CA PHE A 610 -9.53 4.83 15.43
C PHE A 610 -10.45 6.03 15.56
N GLN A 611 -10.14 6.93 16.49
CA GLN A 611 -11.01 8.07 16.80
C GLN A 611 -10.92 9.17 15.73
N THR A 612 -9.71 9.44 15.25
CA THR A 612 -9.43 10.44 14.23
C THR A 612 -8.34 9.91 13.30
N PHE A 613 -8.15 10.56 12.15
CA PHE A 613 -7.04 10.25 11.25
C PHE A 613 -5.69 10.77 11.78
N GLU A 614 -5.68 11.49 12.90
CA GLU A 614 -4.48 12.08 13.50
C GLU A 614 -3.91 11.27 14.66
N SER A 615 -4.70 10.33 15.19
CA SER A 615 -4.34 9.57 16.37
C SER A 615 -4.01 8.12 16.07
N LEU A 616 -3.09 7.57 16.87
CA LEU A 616 -2.82 6.14 16.89
C LEU A 616 -4.03 5.37 17.43
N PRO A 617 -4.24 4.11 17.01
CA PRO A 617 -5.39 3.33 17.46
C PRO A 617 -5.39 3.10 18.97
N ILE A 618 -6.58 3.20 19.56
CA ILE A 618 -6.85 2.93 20.97
C ILE A 618 -7.45 1.53 21.10
N ARG A 619 -6.97 0.74 22.07
CA ARG A 619 -7.54 -0.57 22.37
C ARG A 619 -8.65 -0.43 23.39
N LYS A 620 -9.72 -1.21 23.23
CA LYS A 620 -10.83 -1.23 24.17
C LYS A 620 -10.47 -2.05 25.39
N PHE A 621 -10.94 -1.61 26.55
CA PHE A 621 -10.88 -2.40 27.77
C PHE A 621 -11.94 -3.49 27.74
N VAL A 622 -11.58 -4.64 28.28
CA VAL A 622 -12.54 -5.69 28.60
C VAL A 622 -13.40 -5.23 29.77
N SER A 623 -14.73 -5.28 29.61
CA SER A 623 -15.67 -5.03 30.69
C SER A 623 -16.10 -6.34 31.34
N PHE A 624 -15.85 -6.47 32.64
CA PHE A 624 -16.18 -7.67 33.41
C PHE A 624 -17.49 -7.49 34.18
N HIS A 625 -18.62 -7.54 33.47
CA HIS A 625 -19.92 -7.83 34.10
C HIS A 625 -20.19 -9.35 34.16
N LYS A 626 -19.58 -10.13 33.24
CA LYS A 626 -19.54 -11.62 33.14
C LYS A 626 -18.19 -12.04 32.50
N ASN A 627 -18.04 -13.32 32.12
CA ASN A 627 -16.95 -13.78 31.24
C ASN A 627 -16.95 -12.97 29.93
N HIS A 628 -15.77 -12.57 29.45
CA HIS A 628 -15.61 -11.81 28.21
C HIS A 628 -15.06 -12.69 27.10
N ILE A 629 -15.74 -12.73 25.96
CA ILE A 629 -15.38 -13.59 24.84
C ILE A 629 -14.73 -12.74 23.74
N ILE A 630 -13.62 -13.23 23.21
CA ILE A 630 -12.97 -12.65 22.03
C ILE A 630 -12.86 -13.70 20.91
N TYR A 631 -13.02 -13.25 19.67
CA TYR A 631 -12.66 -14.02 18.48
C TYR A 631 -11.44 -13.40 17.83
N ILE A 632 -10.50 -14.23 17.43
CA ILE A 632 -9.29 -13.81 16.72
C ILE A 632 -9.36 -14.35 15.31
N TYR A 633 -9.14 -13.47 14.34
CA TYR A 633 -9.09 -13.80 12.93
C TYR A 633 -7.64 -13.81 12.44
N ASN A 634 -7.21 -14.92 11.85
CA ASN A 634 -5.96 -15.03 11.10
C ASN A 634 -6.20 -14.81 9.59
N PRO A 635 -5.79 -13.66 9.02
CA PRO A 635 -5.98 -13.35 7.60
C PRO A 635 -4.85 -13.86 6.69
N THR A 636 -4.00 -14.78 7.17
CA THR A 636 -2.78 -15.21 6.46
C THR A 636 -2.75 -16.70 6.15
N ASP A 637 -1.83 -17.07 5.27
CA ASP A 637 -1.66 -18.40 4.68
C ASP A 637 -1.06 -19.44 5.62
N GLN A 638 -0.53 -19.02 6.77
CA GLN A 638 0.18 -19.89 7.71
C GLN A 638 -0.47 -19.91 9.09
N ARG A 639 -0.27 -21.02 9.80
CA ARG A 639 -0.65 -21.17 11.21
C ARG A 639 0.22 -20.22 12.04
N ARG A 640 -0.38 -19.51 13.00
CA ARG A 640 0.32 -18.49 13.81
C ARG A 640 0.40 -18.87 15.27
N LEU A 641 1.63 -18.85 15.78
CA LEU A 641 1.98 -18.87 17.21
C LEU A 641 2.45 -17.47 17.62
N GLU A 642 1.52 -16.64 18.09
CA GLU A 642 1.77 -15.21 18.30
C GLU A 642 1.18 -14.69 19.60
N ILE A 643 1.72 -13.58 20.09
CA ILE A 643 1.24 -12.91 21.31
C ILE A 643 0.26 -11.82 20.92
N ILE A 644 -0.99 -11.94 21.38
CA ILE A 644 -1.96 -10.84 21.35
C ILE A 644 -1.90 -10.05 22.65
N LYS A 645 -2.47 -8.84 22.63
CA LYS A 645 -2.57 -7.98 23.82
C LYS A 645 -3.99 -7.46 23.99
N ILE A 646 -4.52 -7.64 25.21
CA ILE A 646 -5.86 -7.23 25.65
C ILE A 646 -5.73 -6.28 26.85
N LEU A 647 -6.56 -5.23 26.92
CA LEU A 647 -6.56 -4.29 28.05
C LEU A 647 -7.59 -4.69 29.10
N LEU A 648 -7.19 -4.65 30.38
CA LEU A 648 -8.00 -5.09 31.51
C LEU A 648 -8.07 -4.04 32.61
N HIS A 649 -9.16 -4.05 33.38
CA HIS A 649 -9.30 -3.30 34.64
C HIS A 649 -8.93 -4.11 35.89
N LYS A 650 -8.75 -5.43 35.75
CA LYS A 650 -8.37 -6.36 36.82
C LYS A 650 -7.32 -7.33 36.29
N TYR A 651 -6.36 -7.69 37.13
CA TYR A 651 -5.28 -8.62 36.75
C TYR A 651 -5.54 -10.06 37.22
N GLN A 652 -6.50 -10.28 38.13
CA GLN A 652 -6.92 -11.63 38.53
C GLN A 652 -7.86 -12.20 37.46
N VAL A 653 -7.26 -12.75 36.42
CA VAL A 653 -7.98 -13.36 35.30
C VAL A 653 -7.45 -14.75 35.03
N HIS A 654 -8.33 -15.60 34.50
CA HIS A 654 -7.95 -16.82 33.81
C HIS A 654 -8.52 -16.83 32.39
N VAL A 655 -7.76 -17.41 31.46
CA VAL A 655 -8.14 -17.48 30.05
C VAL A 655 -8.39 -18.93 29.69
N THR A 656 -9.46 -19.20 28.95
CA THR A 656 -9.74 -20.52 28.38
C THR A 656 -9.95 -20.44 26.87
N SER A 657 -9.66 -21.55 26.19
CA SER A 657 -10.05 -21.79 24.79
C SER A 657 -10.41 -23.27 24.68
N ASN A 658 -11.54 -23.61 24.06
CA ASN A 658 -12.03 -24.98 23.94
C ASN A 658 -12.12 -25.73 25.30
N ASN A 659 -12.57 -25.03 26.35
CA ASN A 659 -12.59 -25.51 27.75
C ASN A 659 -11.22 -25.89 28.35
N GLN A 660 -10.11 -25.58 27.66
CA GLN A 660 -8.76 -25.75 28.18
C GLN A 660 -8.23 -24.43 28.73
N THR A 661 -7.56 -24.48 29.88
CA THR A 661 -6.94 -23.29 30.49
C THR A 661 -5.68 -22.91 29.74
N ILE A 662 -5.54 -21.64 29.39
CA ILE A 662 -4.33 -21.08 28.79
C ILE A 662 -3.40 -20.59 29.89
N THR A 663 -2.27 -21.27 30.05
CA THR A 663 -1.21 -20.90 31.00
C THR A 663 -0.07 -20.10 30.36
N ASP A 664 0.04 -20.14 29.03
CA ASP A 664 1.00 -19.35 28.26
C ASP A 664 0.50 -17.91 28.11
N CYS A 665 0.56 -17.18 29.23
CA CYS A 665 0.15 -15.78 29.31
C CYS A 665 1.08 -14.99 30.24
N GLN A 666 0.96 -13.67 30.17
CA GLN A 666 1.69 -12.72 31.00
C GLN A 666 0.82 -11.49 31.21
N ILE A 667 0.92 -10.85 32.37
CA ILE A 667 0.26 -9.58 32.65
C ILE A 667 1.32 -8.51 32.84
N ASP A 668 1.12 -7.39 32.15
CA ASP A 668 1.98 -6.22 32.18
C ASP A 668 1.24 -4.99 32.71
N PRO A 669 1.96 -4.01 33.27
CA PRO A 669 1.37 -2.73 33.65
C PRO A 669 0.89 -1.97 32.42
N LYS A 670 -0.24 -1.26 32.55
CA LYS A 670 -0.62 -0.25 31.57
C LYS A 670 0.04 1.08 31.91
N TRP A 671 0.88 1.58 31.00
CA TRP A 671 1.53 2.88 31.13
C TRP A 671 0.58 4.01 30.73
N SER A 672 0.66 5.16 31.41
CA SER A 672 -0.21 6.33 31.17
C SER A 672 -0.08 6.88 29.75
N HIS A 673 1.14 6.90 29.23
CA HIS A 673 1.48 7.20 27.85
C HIS A 673 2.56 6.23 27.36
N ARG A 674 2.70 6.05 26.04
CA ARG A 674 3.72 5.15 25.45
C ARG A 674 5.16 5.56 25.82
N ARG A 675 5.35 6.86 26.00
CA ARG A 675 6.59 7.54 26.40
C ARG A 675 6.56 8.00 27.86
N SER A 676 5.76 7.36 28.71
CA SER A 676 5.67 7.66 30.14
C SER A 676 6.24 6.54 30.99
N ASN A 677 6.78 6.92 32.15
CA ASN A 677 7.21 6.00 33.18
C ASN A 677 6.19 5.85 34.33
N ILE A 678 4.98 6.37 34.15
CA ILE A 678 3.89 6.32 35.12
C ILE A 678 2.96 5.15 34.79
N ILE A 679 2.75 4.28 35.77
CA ILE A 679 1.79 3.16 35.68
C ILE A 679 0.39 3.70 36.00
N ASN A 680 -0.59 3.34 35.19
CA ASN A 680 -1.99 3.59 35.51
C ASN A 680 -2.48 2.59 36.54
N GLU A 681 -3.06 3.10 37.64
CA GLU A 681 -3.71 2.26 38.64
C GLU A 681 -4.89 1.51 38.03
N ASN A 682 -5.08 0.25 38.45
CA ASN A 682 -6.20 -0.61 38.02
C ASN A 682 -6.33 -0.76 36.49
N GLN A 683 -5.22 -0.65 35.75
CA GLN A 683 -5.19 -0.91 34.32
C GLN A 683 -4.00 -1.80 33.96
N PHE A 684 -4.27 -2.85 33.19
CA PHE A 684 -3.31 -3.90 32.90
C PHE A 684 -3.34 -4.29 31.41
N GLU A 685 -2.24 -4.83 30.92
CA GLU A 685 -2.11 -5.43 29.60
C GLU A 685 -1.97 -6.96 29.75
N LEU A 686 -2.98 -7.72 29.35
CA LEU A 686 -2.91 -9.18 29.28
C LEU A 686 -2.32 -9.59 27.93
N LEU A 687 -1.20 -10.31 27.99
CA LEU A 687 -0.52 -10.92 26.86
C LEU A 687 -0.84 -12.42 26.85
N ILE A 688 -1.31 -12.92 25.71
CA ILE A 688 -1.69 -14.33 25.56
C ILE A 688 -0.99 -14.87 24.32
N ARG A 689 -0.31 -16.00 24.46
CA ARG A 689 0.16 -16.77 23.32
C ARG A 689 -1.02 -17.52 22.70
N ILE A 690 -1.33 -17.20 21.46
CA ILE A 690 -2.40 -17.85 20.71
C ILE A 690 -1.82 -18.85 19.72
N ASP A 691 -2.68 -19.76 19.29
CA ASP A 691 -2.38 -20.80 18.32
C ASP A 691 -3.58 -20.93 17.39
N ILE A 692 -3.44 -20.40 16.17
CA ILE A 692 -4.55 -20.21 15.25
C ILE A 692 -4.20 -20.70 13.84
N GLU A 693 -5.09 -21.48 13.24
CA GLU A 693 -4.94 -21.99 11.88
C GLU A 693 -4.95 -20.87 10.82
N PRO A 694 -4.43 -21.12 9.60
CA PRO A 694 -4.59 -20.20 8.48
C PRO A 694 -6.07 -19.92 8.21
N TYR A 695 -6.40 -18.68 7.85
CA TYR A 695 -7.76 -18.30 7.46
C TYR A 695 -8.86 -18.80 8.41
N SER A 696 -8.65 -18.68 9.72
CA SER A 696 -9.61 -19.13 10.73
C SER A 696 -10.00 -18.04 11.72
N LEU A 697 -11.15 -18.23 12.35
CA LEU A 697 -11.69 -17.46 13.47
C LEU A 697 -11.68 -18.35 14.71
N LYS A 698 -10.91 -18.01 15.74
CA LYS A 698 -10.78 -18.83 16.96
C LYS A 698 -11.23 -18.08 18.20
N GLU A 699 -11.94 -18.78 19.07
CA GLU A 699 -12.48 -18.24 20.30
C GLU A 699 -11.51 -18.34 21.49
N TYR A 700 -11.48 -17.28 22.30
CA TYR A 700 -10.89 -17.26 23.63
C TYR A 700 -11.85 -16.59 24.63
N THR A 701 -11.97 -17.16 25.83
CA THR A 701 -12.79 -16.60 26.91
C THR A 701 -11.90 -16.14 28.06
N ILE A 702 -12.12 -14.90 28.51
CA ILE A 702 -11.42 -14.27 29.64
C ILE A 702 -12.39 -14.20 30.81
N HIS A 703 -12.01 -14.84 31.90
CA HIS A 703 -12.81 -14.95 33.11
C HIS A 703 -12.18 -14.09 34.21
N ALA A 704 -12.97 -13.23 34.86
CA ALA A 704 -12.55 -12.49 36.04
C ALA A 704 -12.70 -13.38 37.29
N ASP A 705 -11.60 -13.94 37.78
CA ASP A 705 -11.58 -14.82 38.94
C ASP A 705 -11.18 -14.01 40.17
N THR A 706 -12.05 -13.95 41.16
CA THR A 706 -11.77 -13.19 42.40
C THR A 706 -10.82 -13.93 43.35
N THR A 707 -10.40 -15.18 43.03
CA THR A 707 -9.61 -16.03 43.94
C THR A 707 -8.39 -16.74 43.34
N LYS A 708 -8.29 -16.95 42.01
CA LYS A 708 -7.11 -17.57 41.35
C LYS A 708 -6.60 -16.77 40.16
N ARG A 709 -5.27 -16.69 40.03
CA ARG A 709 -4.56 -16.06 38.89
C ARG A 709 -3.82 -17.13 38.09
N SER A 710 -4.10 -17.27 36.79
CA SER A 710 -3.35 -18.20 35.92
C SER A 710 -2.12 -17.55 35.26
N CYS A 711 -2.15 -16.23 35.05
CA CYS A 711 -1.11 -15.51 34.33
C CYS A 711 -0.10 -14.83 35.27
N PRO A 712 1.21 -15.07 35.13
CA PRO A 712 2.25 -14.38 35.89
C PRO A 712 2.33 -12.89 35.57
N LEU A 713 2.69 -12.08 36.58
CA LEU A 713 2.97 -10.65 36.42
C LEU A 713 4.41 -10.48 35.94
N SER A 714 4.66 -9.48 35.10
CA SER A 714 6.03 -9.08 34.77
C SER A 714 6.73 -8.37 35.94
N THR A 715 8.07 -8.38 35.87
CA THR A 715 8.95 -7.60 36.74
C THR A 715 9.42 -6.36 36.01
N ILE A 716 9.47 -5.23 36.71
CA ILE A 716 9.91 -3.94 36.18
C ILE A 716 11.22 -3.60 36.86
N GLN A 717 12.24 -3.30 36.06
CA GLN A 717 13.59 -3.04 36.51
C GLN A 717 14.03 -1.64 36.07
N TYR A 718 14.70 -0.93 36.98
CA TYR A 718 15.30 0.37 36.76
C TYR A 718 16.79 0.34 37.14
N LEU A 719 17.59 1.20 36.51
CA LEU A 719 19.01 1.37 36.85
C LEU A 719 19.26 2.62 37.71
N ASP A 720 18.28 3.52 37.82
CA ASP A 720 18.35 4.74 38.61
C ASP A 720 17.08 4.86 39.45
N GLU A 721 17.27 5.00 40.76
CA GLU A 721 16.18 5.14 41.74
C GLU A 721 15.32 6.37 41.47
N LYS A 722 15.89 7.45 40.90
CA LYS A 722 15.14 8.66 40.54
C LYS A 722 14.05 8.43 39.48
N GLN A 723 14.15 7.34 38.73
CA GLN A 723 13.17 6.97 37.72
C GLN A 723 11.97 6.23 38.34
N ILE A 724 12.08 5.77 39.59
CA ILE A 724 11.00 5.09 40.28
C ILE A 724 10.02 6.12 40.84
N HIS A 725 8.78 6.09 40.36
CA HIS A 725 7.71 6.89 40.94
C HIS A 725 7.12 6.16 42.16
N THR A 726 7.47 6.64 43.36
CA THR A 726 7.29 5.96 44.66
C THR A 726 5.86 5.97 45.24
N ASN A 727 4.89 6.60 44.59
CA ASN A 727 3.54 6.79 45.16
C ASN A 727 2.49 5.76 44.68
N LEU A 728 2.88 4.69 43.98
CA LEU A 728 1.94 3.76 43.35
C LEU A 728 1.85 2.42 44.11
N SER A 729 0.64 2.09 44.58
CA SER A 729 0.29 0.73 45.00
C SER A 729 0.19 -0.15 43.74
N THR A 730 1.26 -0.87 43.43
CA THR A 730 1.36 -1.69 42.21
C THR A 730 1.55 -3.17 42.57
N PRO A 731 0.87 -4.10 41.88
CA PRO A 731 1.07 -5.53 42.08
C PRO A 731 2.37 -6.04 41.43
N PHE A 732 3.03 -5.21 40.61
CA PHE A 732 4.24 -5.56 39.87
C PHE A 732 5.47 -5.42 40.76
N LYS A 733 6.38 -6.40 40.69
CA LYS A 733 7.67 -6.32 41.35
C LYS A 733 8.52 -5.24 40.68
N ILE A 734 8.92 -4.22 41.46
CA ILE A 734 9.85 -3.17 41.02
C ILE A 734 11.21 -3.45 41.64
N GLU A 735 12.24 -3.52 40.81
CA GLU A 735 13.62 -3.78 41.21
C GLU A 735 14.55 -2.66 40.77
N LEU A 736 15.47 -2.26 41.65
CA LEU A 736 16.60 -1.42 41.31
C LEU A 736 17.81 -2.31 41.05
N ILE A 737 18.35 -2.26 39.83
CA ILE A 737 19.53 -3.03 39.45
C ILE A 737 20.74 -2.08 39.44
N ASN A 738 21.74 -2.37 40.27
CA ASN A 738 23.00 -1.63 40.30
C ASN A 738 24.10 -2.42 39.58
N THR A 739 24.05 -2.46 38.25
CA THR A 739 25.03 -3.16 37.41
C THR A 739 25.53 -2.27 36.29
N LYS A 740 26.73 -2.58 35.78
CA LYS A 740 27.30 -1.88 34.61
C LYS A 740 26.61 -2.29 33.30
N THR A 741 26.03 -3.49 33.28
CA THR A 741 25.34 -4.10 32.14
C THR A 741 24.12 -4.88 32.63
N PHE A 742 23.12 -5.03 31.77
CA PHE A 742 21.95 -5.86 32.01
C PHE A 742 21.58 -6.62 30.75
N GLU A 743 20.75 -7.65 30.85
CA GLU A 743 20.34 -8.47 29.71
C GLU A 743 18.82 -8.66 29.64
N ILE A 744 18.34 -8.86 28.42
CA ILE A 744 17.05 -9.50 28.16
C ILE A 744 17.31 -10.71 27.28
N ASP A 745 16.56 -11.78 27.49
CA ASP A 745 16.75 -13.00 26.74
C ASP A 745 15.42 -13.69 26.39
N ASN A 746 15.49 -14.57 25.40
CA ASN A 746 14.46 -15.55 25.09
C ASN A 746 15.12 -16.90 24.77
N ARG A 747 14.40 -17.83 24.12
CA ARG A 747 14.98 -19.13 23.73
C ARG A 747 16.08 -19.06 22.67
N VAL A 748 16.12 -18.00 21.85
CA VAL A 748 17.05 -17.86 20.71
C VAL A 748 18.19 -16.90 21.03
N PHE A 749 17.91 -15.78 21.67
CA PHE A 749 18.84 -14.69 21.90
C PHE A 749 19.05 -14.38 23.38
N SER A 750 20.25 -13.95 23.74
CA SER A 750 20.50 -13.04 24.87
C SER A 750 21.03 -11.72 24.30
N VAL A 751 20.40 -10.60 24.66
CA VAL A 751 20.81 -9.25 24.25
C VAL A 751 21.32 -8.51 25.48
N ILE A 752 22.61 -8.17 25.46
CA ILE A 752 23.31 -7.51 26.56
C ILE A 752 23.39 -6.02 26.28
N PHE A 753 22.97 -5.22 27.24
CA PHE A 753 22.97 -3.76 27.19
C PHE A 753 23.95 -3.18 28.20
N SER A 754 24.50 -2.02 27.85
CA SER A 754 25.18 -1.15 28.80
C SER A 754 24.17 -0.47 29.73
N LYS A 755 24.65 0.07 30.86
CA LYS A 755 23.82 0.89 31.75
C LYS A 755 23.17 2.12 31.07
N ASN A 756 23.69 2.56 29.93
CA ASN A 756 23.16 3.69 29.17
C ASN A 756 22.09 3.27 28.14
N GLY A 757 21.80 1.97 28.02
CA GLY A 757 20.80 1.42 27.09
C GLY A 757 21.33 1.05 25.70
N ALA A 758 22.63 1.24 25.43
CA ALA A 758 23.23 0.78 24.18
C ALA A 758 23.42 -0.74 24.20
N ILE A 759 23.10 -1.42 23.10
CA ILE A 759 23.43 -2.85 22.90
C ILE A 759 24.95 -3.00 22.85
N LEU A 760 25.50 -3.91 23.66
CA LEU A 760 26.92 -4.26 23.67
C LEU A 760 27.20 -5.55 22.91
N ASN A 761 26.28 -6.51 23.00
CA ASN A 761 26.43 -7.81 22.35
C ASN A 761 25.06 -8.49 22.19
N VAL A 762 24.92 -9.29 21.14
CA VAL A 762 23.80 -10.22 20.97
C VAL A 762 24.37 -11.62 20.85
N GLN A 763 23.97 -12.54 21.72
CA GLN A 763 24.36 -13.95 21.65
C GLN A 763 23.22 -14.77 21.08
N HIS A 764 23.49 -15.53 20.03
CA HIS A 764 22.56 -16.52 19.49
C HIS A 764 22.75 -17.86 20.21
N LYS A 765 21.84 -18.20 21.13
CA LYS A 765 21.93 -19.36 22.02
C LYS A 765 22.02 -20.70 21.28
N LYS A 766 21.39 -20.84 20.11
CA LYS A 766 21.41 -22.08 19.32
C LYS A 766 22.78 -22.39 18.69
N PHE A 767 23.52 -21.36 18.28
CA PHE A 767 24.80 -21.49 17.55
C PHE A 767 26.00 -21.17 18.44
N ASP A 768 25.75 -20.76 19.69
CA ASP A 768 26.72 -20.18 20.62
C ASP A 768 27.58 -19.07 19.98
N GLU A 769 26.98 -18.32 19.05
CA GLU A 769 27.67 -17.31 18.27
C GLU A 769 27.38 -15.91 18.82
N LYS A 770 28.42 -15.08 18.92
CA LYS A 770 28.28 -13.66 19.26
C LYS A 770 28.06 -12.86 17.99
N LEU A 771 26.86 -12.32 17.86
CA LEU A 771 26.47 -11.43 16.78
C LEU A 771 26.90 -10.00 17.14
N HIS A 772 27.79 -9.44 16.32
CA HIS A 772 28.07 -8.01 16.35
C HIS A 772 26.84 -7.28 15.82
N PHE A 773 26.01 -6.74 16.73
CA PHE A 773 24.81 -5.96 16.39
C PHE A 773 24.67 -4.81 17.37
N HIS A 774 24.63 -3.60 16.84
CA HIS A 774 24.43 -2.37 17.58
C HIS A 774 23.41 -1.51 16.84
N THR A 775 22.73 -0.63 17.56
CA THR A 775 21.80 0.31 16.94
C THR A 775 22.03 1.70 17.50
N ASP A 776 22.01 2.70 16.64
CA ASP A 776 22.17 4.11 17.00
C ASP A 776 21.03 4.93 16.39
N LEU A 777 20.70 6.06 17.03
CA LEU A 777 19.89 7.09 16.38
C LEU A 777 20.80 8.17 15.82
N ILE A 778 20.53 8.55 14.58
CA ILE A 778 21.29 9.57 13.86
C ILE A 778 20.34 10.64 13.32
N SER A 779 20.89 11.83 13.10
CA SER A 779 20.16 12.95 12.50
C SER A 779 20.96 13.61 11.37
N TYR A 780 20.25 14.06 10.35
CA TYR A 780 20.75 14.93 9.31
C TYR A 780 20.10 16.31 9.45
N GLY A 781 20.87 17.37 9.19
CA GLY A 781 20.32 18.69 8.91
C GLY A 781 20.02 18.85 7.42
N THR A 782 19.73 20.08 7.02
CA THR A 782 19.51 20.45 5.61
C THR A 782 20.47 21.55 5.22
N SER A 783 20.94 21.52 3.97
CA SER A 783 21.77 22.60 3.44
C SER A 783 21.10 23.97 3.59
N SER A 784 21.89 25.00 3.91
CA SER A 784 21.43 26.38 4.05
C SER A 784 21.45 27.17 2.74
N GLN A 785 21.99 26.59 1.66
CA GLN A 785 22.13 27.25 0.37
C GLN A 785 20.77 27.59 -0.26
N SER A 786 20.72 28.66 -1.05
CA SER A 786 19.51 29.05 -1.79
C SER A 786 19.23 28.05 -2.92
N ASP A 787 17.98 27.59 -3.03
CA ASP A 787 17.55 26.57 -4.01
C ASP A 787 18.24 25.19 -3.85
N HIS A 788 19.08 24.98 -2.83
CA HIS A 788 19.81 23.75 -2.58
C HIS A 788 19.57 23.27 -1.14
N HIS A 789 18.37 22.77 -0.86
CA HIS A 789 18.00 22.27 0.46
C HIS A 789 16.91 21.19 0.38
N SER A 790 16.78 20.38 1.43
CA SER A 790 15.70 19.41 1.57
C SER A 790 14.31 20.08 1.61
N GLY A 791 13.30 19.33 1.14
CA GLY A 791 11.87 19.64 1.27
C GLY A 791 11.05 18.36 1.15
N ALA A 792 9.80 18.40 0.66
CA ALA A 792 8.94 17.22 0.62
C ALA A 792 9.46 16.10 -0.30
N TYR A 793 10.09 16.45 -1.42
CA TYR A 793 10.57 15.54 -2.44
C TYR A 793 12.05 15.20 -2.22
N ILE A 794 12.85 16.24 -1.98
CA ILE A 794 14.31 16.20 -2.07
C ILE A 794 14.94 16.00 -0.69
N PHE A 795 16.00 15.20 -0.66
CA PHE A 795 16.91 15.07 0.49
C PHE A 795 18.27 15.66 0.11
N ILE A 796 18.68 16.76 0.74
CA ILE A 796 20.01 17.36 0.61
C ILE A 796 20.54 17.61 2.03
N PRO A 797 21.30 16.67 2.60
CA PRO A 797 21.84 16.83 3.94
C PRO A 797 22.91 17.94 3.99
N ASP A 798 23.14 18.49 5.19
CA ASP A 798 24.21 19.46 5.47
C ASP A 798 25.59 18.81 5.74
N GLY A 799 25.71 17.48 5.59
CA GLY A 799 26.92 16.71 5.80
C GLY A 799 26.64 15.27 6.20
N GLU A 800 27.64 14.62 6.80
CA GLU A 800 27.45 13.29 7.42
C GLU A 800 26.47 13.35 8.60
N ALA A 801 25.85 12.21 8.89
CA ALA A 801 24.91 12.08 10.00
C ALA A 801 25.57 12.38 11.36
N ARG A 802 24.84 13.10 12.21
CA ARG A 802 25.23 13.37 13.61
C ARG A 802 24.62 12.31 14.51
N PHE A 803 25.45 11.67 15.33
CA PHE A 803 25.00 10.72 16.35
C PHE A 803 24.19 11.42 17.44
N ILE A 804 23.13 10.77 17.88
CA ILE A 804 22.37 11.16 19.06
C ILE A 804 22.79 10.21 20.20
N PRO A 805 23.59 10.66 21.19
CA PRO A 805 24.18 9.79 22.19
C PRO A 805 23.13 8.96 22.96
N ILE A 806 23.33 7.64 22.98
CA ILE A 806 22.56 6.73 23.82
C ILE A 806 23.06 6.89 25.27
N GLY A 807 22.23 7.47 26.13
CA GLY A 807 22.52 7.73 27.54
C GLY A 807 21.96 9.05 28.08
N ASP A 808 21.63 10.00 27.22
CA ASP A 808 20.93 11.25 27.58
C ASP A 808 19.40 11.05 27.55
N TYR A 809 18.90 9.97 28.14
CA TYR A 809 17.48 9.62 28.09
C TYR A 809 16.71 10.21 29.29
N ASP A 810 15.43 10.52 29.11
CA ASP A 810 14.54 10.97 30.19
C ASP A 810 14.27 9.82 31.19
N PHE A 811 14.04 8.61 30.67
CA PHE A 811 14.01 7.38 31.48
C PHE A 811 14.32 6.16 30.63
N MET A 812 14.77 5.10 31.29
CA MET A 812 14.91 3.77 30.71
C MET A 812 14.20 2.76 31.60
N ARG A 813 13.42 1.89 30.96
CA ARG A 813 12.66 0.87 31.65
C ARG A 813 12.93 -0.49 31.05
N ILE A 814 13.24 -1.45 31.92
CA ILE A 814 13.39 -2.86 31.57
C ILE A 814 12.18 -3.59 32.12
N GLN A 815 11.55 -4.42 31.30
CA GLN A 815 10.39 -5.20 31.70
C GLN A 815 10.62 -6.66 31.30
N GLN A 816 10.59 -7.55 32.28
CA GLN A 816 10.85 -8.98 32.09
C GLN A 816 9.62 -9.80 32.45
N GLY A 817 9.27 -10.75 31.60
CA GLY A 817 8.21 -11.71 31.86
C GLY A 817 8.36 -12.95 30.97
N PRO A 818 7.54 -13.99 31.21
CA PRO A 818 7.77 -15.30 30.59
C PRO A 818 7.48 -15.34 29.08
N LEU A 819 6.63 -14.45 28.56
CA LEU A 819 6.31 -14.36 27.14
C LEU A 819 7.03 -13.20 26.45
N VAL A 820 7.21 -12.07 27.14
CA VAL A 820 7.79 -10.85 26.57
C VAL A 820 8.76 -10.22 27.56
N SER A 821 9.97 -10.00 27.07
CA SER A 821 10.98 -9.17 27.68
C SER A 821 11.27 -7.98 26.76
N ARG A 822 11.34 -6.76 27.32
CA ARG A 822 11.54 -5.55 26.54
C ARG A 822 12.32 -4.48 27.30
N VAL A 823 13.02 -3.64 26.54
CA VAL A 823 13.71 -2.44 27.01
C VAL A 823 13.11 -1.27 26.27
N LEU A 824 12.69 -0.24 27.02
CA LEU A 824 12.22 1.03 26.48
C LEU A 824 13.16 2.14 26.95
N ILE A 825 13.67 2.91 26.00
CA ILE A 825 14.51 4.09 26.22
C ILE A 825 13.72 5.29 25.68
N ASN A 826 13.41 6.26 26.53
CA ASN A 826 12.74 7.47 26.12
C ASN A 826 13.71 8.65 26.12
N HIS A 827 13.86 9.31 24.98
CA HIS A 827 14.61 10.54 24.80
C HIS A 827 13.66 11.62 24.29
N LYS A 828 13.99 12.91 24.44
CA LYS A 828 13.14 14.02 23.98
C LYS A 828 12.68 13.90 22.51
N LEU A 829 13.55 13.42 21.62
CA LEU A 829 13.27 13.28 20.17
C LEU A 829 12.62 11.94 19.77
N TYR A 830 12.78 10.90 20.58
CA TYR A 830 12.35 9.56 20.20
C TYR A 830 12.10 8.64 21.40
N GLY A 831 11.21 7.67 21.25
CA GLY A 831 11.19 6.47 22.09
C GLY A 831 11.77 5.29 21.32
N LEU A 832 12.75 4.57 21.86
CA LEU A 832 13.36 3.39 21.26
C LEU A 832 13.03 2.16 22.12
N GLN A 833 12.50 1.11 21.50
CA GLN A 833 12.14 -0.12 22.19
C GLN A 833 12.74 -1.34 21.49
N TYR A 834 13.36 -2.21 22.29
CA TYR A 834 13.73 -3.57 21.91
C TYR A 834 12.80 -4.56 22.60
N LYS A 835 12.35 -5.57 21.89
CA LYS A 835 11.44 -6.59 22.44
C LYS A 835 11.85 -7.97 21.91
N LEU A 836 11.95 -8.93 22.81
CA LEU A 836 12.04 -10.36 22.51
C LEU A 836 10.74 -11.05 22.93
N THR A 837 10.38 -12.12 22.23
CA THR A 837 9.23 -12.96 22.55
C THR A 837 9.64 -14.39 22.86
N ASN A 838 8.77 -15.13 23.56
CA ASN A 838 8.91 -16.56 23.80
C ASN A 838 7.57 -17.25 23.48
N THR A 839 7.30 -17.49 22.19
CA THR A 839 6.08 -18.12 21.66
C THR A 839 6.29 -19.57 21.26
N SER A 840 7.53 -20.07 21.30
CA SER A 840 7.92 -21.33 20.69
C SER A 840 7.68 -21.42 19.17
N GLY A 841 7.51 -20.28 18.51
CA GLY A 841 7.39 -20.16 17.07
C GLY A 841 8.46 -19.25 16.48
N SER A 842 8.35 -18.99 15.17
CA SER A 842 9.30 -18.19 14.38
C SER A 842 9.46 -16.73 14.83
N ASN A 843 8.52 -16.20 15.63
CA ASN A 843 8.68 -14.85 16.22
C ASN A 843 9.80 -14.80 17.27
N ASP A 844 10.23 -15.94 17.83
CA ASP A 844 11.33 -15.97 18.80
C ASP A 844 12.70 -15.78 18.14
N ASP A 845 12.79 -16.01 16.83
CA ASP A 845 13.96 -15.75 15.98
C ASP A 845 14.10 -14.26 15.62
N LEU A 846 13.24 -13.38 16.17
CA LEU A 846 13.24 -11.95 15.89
C LEU A 846 13.73 -11.10 17.06
N ILE A 847 14.55 -10.09 16.72
CA ILE A 847 14.72 -8.90 17.55
C ILE A 847 13.76 -7.84 17.03
N HIS A 848 12.71 -7.53 17.80
CA HIS A 848 11.79 -6.46 17.44
C HIS A 848 12.36 -5.11 17.87
N VAL A 849 12.48 -4.19 16.91
CA VAL A 849 12.91 -2.81 17.17
C VAL A 849 11.76 -1.89 16.79
N SER A 850 11.39 -0.96 17.66
CA SER A 850 10.38 0.05 17.34
C SER A 850 10.79 1.41 17.84
N THR A 851 10.54 2.43 17.01
CA THR A 851 10.81 3.83 17.33
C THR A 851 9.51 4.63 17.31
N ILE A 852 9.32 5.48 18.32
CA ILE A 852 8.27 6.49 18.35
C ILE A 852 8.95 7.82 18.05
N THR A 853 8.65 8.46 16.91
CA THR A 853 9.24 9.76 16.56
C THR A 853 8.26 10.89 16.85
N HIS A 854 8.81 12.01 17.32
CA HIS A 854 8.05 13.23 17.58
C HIS A 854 8.96 14.42 17.28
N LEU A 855 8.80 14.96 16.06
CA LEU A 855 9.64 16.04 15.54
C LEU A 855 8.95 17.40 15.57
N ASP A 856 7.71 17.50 16.02
CA ASP A 856 6.87 18.70 15.99
C ASP A 856 7.53 20.01 16.50
N THR A 857 8.43 19.91 17.47
CA THR A 857 9.17 21.05 18.05
C THR A 857 10.55 21.30 17.42
N ASN A 858 11.03 20.40 16.56
CA ASN A 858 12.33 20.48 15.90
C ASN A 858 12.31 21.42 14.68
N LYS A 859 13.49 21.87 14.26
CA LYS A 859 13.68 22.57 12.98
C LYS A 859 14.68 21.80 12.12
N ASN A 860 14.33 21.56 10.87
CA ASN A 860 15.22 21.01 9.85
C ASN A 860 15.99 19.76 10.33
N THR A 861 15.25 18.74 10.72
CA THR A 861 15.79 17.50 11.28
C THR A 861 15.24 16.32 10.50
N GLU A 862 16.11 15.45 10.04
CA GLU A 862 15.75 14.16 9.43
C GLU A 862 16.36 13.04 10.29
N LEU A 863 15.53 12.16 10.84
CA LEU A 863 15.95 11.10 11.76
C LEU A 863 16.09 9.77 11.04
N ALA A 864 17.11 9.00 11.40
CA ALA A 864 17.27 7.62 10.96
C ALA A 864 17.72 6.70 12.10
N LEU A 865 17.32 5.43 12.03
CA LEU A 865 17.81 4.33 12.84
C LEU A 865 18.99 3.69 12.10
N ARG A 866 20.18 3.75 12.70
CA ARG A 866 21.38 3.08 12.20
C ARG A 866 21.50 1.70 12.83
N LEU A 867 21.68 0.68 12.00
CA LEU A 867 21.96 -0.70 12.38
C LEU A 867 23.40 -1.01 11.99
N SER A 868 24.24 -1.38 12.96
CA SER A 868 25.67 -1.64 12.75
C SER A 868 26.00 -3.09 13.08
N THR A 869 26.67 -3.78 12.15
CA THR A 869 26.95 -5.21 12.22
C THR A 869 28.39 -5.58 11.85
N GLY A 870 28.77 -6.82 12.14
CA GLY A 870 30.03 -7.40 11.69
C GLY A 870 30.06 -7.83 10.21
N ILE A 871 28.91 -7.82 9.52
CA ILE A 871 28.72 -8.40 8.18
C ILE A 871 29.58 -7.66 7.15
N LYS A 872 30.30 -8.42 6.32
CA LYS A 872 31.21 -7.89 5.29
C LYS A 872 30.56 -7.80 3.92
N ASN A 873 29.51 -6.99 3.83
CA ASN A 873 28.69 -6.78 2.63
C ASN A 873 29.27 -5.80 1.59
N GLU A 874 30.52 -5.34 1.72
CA GLU A 874 31.19 -4.47 0.72
C GLU A 874 30.42 -3.19 0.32
N ARG A 875 29.61 -2.62 1.23
CA ARG A 875 28.70 -1.47 0.98
C ARG A 875 27.59 -1.78 -0.03
N GLU A 876 27.10 -3.02 -0.01
CA GLU A 876 25.99 -3.49 -0.82
C GLU A 876 24.79 -3.87 0.03
N ILE A 877 23.60 -3.56 -0.45
CA ILE A 877 22.34 -3.85 0.24
C ILE A 877 21.31 -4.31 -0.79
N PHE A 878 20.47 -5.27 -0.42
CA PHE A 878 19.31 -5.63 -1.22
C PHE A 878 18.10 -4.89 -0.66
N THR A 879 17.39 -4.18 -1.53
CA THR A 879 16.16 -3.45 -1.17
C THR A 879 14.99 -4.01 -1.95
N ASP A 880 13.83 -4.11 -1.32
CA ASP A 880 12.63 -4.53 -2.04
C ASP A 880 12.10 -3.43 -2.98
N LEU A 881 11.39 -3.86 -4.02
CA LEU A 881 10.62 -3.03 -4.93
C LEU A 881 9.14 -3.38 -4.76
N ASN A 882 8.41 -2.49 -4.08
CA ASN A 882 6.98 -2.56 -3.81
C ASN A 882 6.52 -3.84 -3.07
N GLY A 883 7.39 -4.49 -2.28
CA GLY A 883 7.14 -5.79 -1.63
C GLY A 883 7.08 -6.98 -2.59
N PHE A 884 7.46 -6.80 -3.86
CA PHE A 884 7.32 -7.82 -4.90
C PHE A 884 8.62 -8.54 -5.24
N GLN A 885 9.74 -7.82 -5.30
CA GLN A 885 11.04 -8.41 -5.66
C GLN A 885 12.18 -7.65 -4.98
N MET A 886 13.34 -8.29 -4.83
CA MET A 886 14.53 -7.64 -4.29
C MET A 886 15.51 -7.29 -5.41
N ILE A 887 16.16 -6.14 -5.29
CA ILE A 887 17.23 -5.72 -6.18
C ILE A 887 18.47 -5.34 -5.39
N ARG A 888 19.64 -5.75 -5.88
CA ARG A 888 20.94 -5.39 -5.32
C ARG A 888 21.24 -3.91 -5.56
N ARG A 889 21.74 -3.24 -4.52
CA ARG A 889 22.22 -1.85 -4.53
C ARG A 889 23.68 -1.84 -4.10
N LYS A 890 24.43 -0.91 -4.67
CA LYS A 890 25.82 -0.64 -4.34
C LYS A 890 25.98 0.84 -4.05
N THR A 891 26.69 1.18 -2.98
CA THR A 891 27.04 2.58 -2.69
C THR A 891 28.18 3.04 -3.60
N TYR A 892 28.03 4.21 -4.21
CA TYR A 892 28.98 4.84 -5.12
C TYR A 892 29.52 6.15 -4.55
N ASP A 893 30.84 6.25 -4.44
CA ASP A 893 31.52 7.48 -3.98
C ASP A 893 31.43 8.63 -4.99
N LYS A 894 31.17 8.32 -6.27
CA LYS A 894 30.93 9.32 -7.33
C LYS A 894 29.55 9.97 -7.25
N LEU A 895 28.64 9.44 -6.43
CA LEU A 895 27.33 10.02 -6.17
C LEU A 895 27.36 10.73 -4.81
N PRO A 896 26.61 11.82 -4.64
CA PRO A 896 26.43 12.40 -3.31
C PRO A 896 25.63 11.45 -2.40
N LEU A 897 25.65 11.70 -1.09
CA LEU A 897 25.01 10.83 -0.08
C LEU A 897 23.55 10.51 -0.44
N GLN A 898 22.76 11.53 -0.78
CA GLN A 898 21.36 11.40 -1.13
C GLN A 898 21.09 10.59 -2.41
N GLY A 899 22.10 10.41 -3.27
CA GLY A 899 22.05 9.54 -4.44
C GLY A 899 22.24 8.05 -4.12
N ASN A 900 22.69 7.73 -2.89
CA ASN A 900 22.85 6.38 -2.38
C ASN A 900 21.73 5.97 -1.40
N VAL A 901 20.63 6.75 -1.35
CA VAL A 901 19.42 6.42 -0.58
C VAL A 901 18.40 5.80 -1.54
N TYR A 902 17.85 4.65 -1.17
CA TYR A 902 16.90 3.88 -1.96
C TYR A 902 15.59 3.66 -1.20
N PRO A 903 14.46 3.39 -1.88
CA PRO A 903 13.23 3.04 -1.21
C PRO A 903 13.34 1.63 -0.59
N MET A 904 12.76 1.46 0.59
CA MET A 904 12.53 0.19 1.27
C MET A 904 11.03 0.09 1.63
N PRO A 905 10.17 -0.37 0.71
CA PRO A 905 8.72 -0.42 0.92
C PRO A 905 8.25 -1.44 1.96
N THR A 906 8.98 -2.55 2.13
CA THR A 906 8.68 -3.60 3.11
C THR A 906 9.92 -4.22 3.75
N MET A 907 11.05 -4.36 3.06
CA MET A 907 12.23 -5.02 3.59
C MET A 907 13.54 -4.67 2.87
N ALA A 908 14.64 -4.81 3.59
CA ALA A 908 15.99 -4.80 3.04
C ALA A 908 16.86 -5.84 3.74
N TYR A 909 17.96 -6.26 3.13
CA TYR A 909 18.95 -7.10 3.80
C TYR A 909 20.38 -6.81 3.34
N ILE A 910 21.32 -7.06 4.25
CA ILE A 910 22.76 -7.12 3.94
C ILE A 910 23.26 -8.52 4.27
N GLU A 911 24.27 -8.98 3.53
CA GLU A 911 24.78 -10.33 3.69
C GLU A 911 26.26 -10.42 3.34
N ASP A 912 26.92 -11.45 3.90
CA ASP A 912 28.21 -11.95 3.46
C ASP A 912 28.15 -13.48 3.23
N ASP A 913 29.30 -14.15 3.20
CA ASP A 913 29.36 -15.60 2.94
C ASP A 913 28.73 -16.47 4.04
N TYR A 914 28.52 -15.93 5.24
CA TYR A 914 28.16 -16.69 6.43
C TYR A 914 26.86 -16.22 7.06
N MET A 915 26.56 -14.93 7.00
CA MET A 915 25.45 -14.33 7.73
C MET A 915 24.67 -13.34 6.87
N ARG A 916 23.35 -13.33 7.05
CA ARG A 916 22.44 -12.31 6.54
C ARG A 916 21.70 -11.63 7.68
N LEU A 917 21.59 -10.31 7.59
CA LEU A 917 20.70 -9.49 8.42
C LEU A 917 19.51 -9.05 7.56
N ASN A 918 18.32 -9.56 7.88
CA ASN A 918 17.07 -9.10 7.27
C ASN A 918 16.42 -8.03 8.15
N ILE A 919 15.95 -6.96 7.50
CA ILE A 919 15.23 -5.84 8.11
C ILE A 919 13.86 -5.81 7.45
N MET A 920 12.82 -6.22 8.17
CA MET A 920 11.42 -6.08 7.72
C MET A 920 10.79 -4.87 8.40
N ALA A 921 10.05 -4.05 7.64
CA ALA A 921 9.45 -2.80 8.09
C ALA A 921 7.93 -2.81 7.96
N GLY A 922 7.26 -2.19 8.94
CA GLY A 922 5.80 -2.04 8.95
C GLY A 922 5.29 -0.89 8.07
N GLN A 923 6.19 -0.14 7.44
CA GLN A 923 5.90 1.04 6.63
C GLN A 923 7.02 1.23 5.60
N PRO A 924 6.73 1.84 4.44
CA PRO A 924 7.77 2.23 3.51
C PRO A 924 8.70 3.29 4.14
N SER A 925 9.99 3.21 3.85
CA SER A 925 11.02 4.12 4.37
C SER A 925 12.19 4.25 3.39
N GLY A 926 12.99 5.32 3.49
CA GLY A 926 14.30 5.37 2.83
C GLY A 926 15.34 4.50 3.55
N VAL A 927 16.27 3.91 2.80
CA VAL A 927 17.39 3.14 3.35
C VAL A 927 18.70 3.46 2.64
N ALA A 928 19.82 3.42 3.36
CA ALA A 928 21.17 3.59 2.79
C ALA A 928 22.18 2.64 3.45
N CYS A 929 23.17 2.19 2.69
CA CYS A 929 24.29 1.39 3.18
C CYS A 929 25.64 2.08 2.88
N LEU A 930 25.89 3.20 3.56
CA LEU A 930 27.05 4.05 3.28
C LEU A 930 28.40 3.43 3.69
N LYS A 931 28.38 2.50 4.65
CA LYS A 931 29.57 1.82 5.19
C LYS A 931 29.31 0.32 5.29
N THR A 932 30.36 -0.49 5.16
CA THR A 932 30.26 -1.95 5.32
C THR A 932 29.72 -2.30 6.70
N GLY A 933 28.73 -3.20 6.73
CA GLY A 933 28.05 -3.66 7.94
C GLY A 933 27.05 -2.65 8.52
N VAL A 934 26.85 -1.48 7.89
CA VAL A 934 26.02 -0.39 8.44
C VAL A 934 24.83 -0.10 7.52
N VAL A 935 23.63 -0.09 8.08
CA VAL A 935 22.38 0.26 7.38
C VAL A 935 21.66 1.39 8.11
N ASP A 936 21.39 2.48 7.41
CA ASP A 936 20.58 3.60 7.92
C ASP A 936 19.15 3.47 7.39
N VAL A 937 18.17 3.40 8.29
CA VAL A 937 16.73 3.35 7.97
C VAL A 937 16.09 4.67 8.40
N PHE A 938 15.62 5.46 7.45
CA PHE A 938 15.05 6.78 7.69
C PHE A 938 13.67 6.68 8.35
N LEU A 939 13.44 7.43 9.43
CA LEU A 939 12.27 7.30 10.30
C LEU A 939 11.23 8.40 10.07
N ASP A 940 11.64 9.66 10.11
CA ASP A 940 10.78 10.83 9.93
C ASP A 940 11.63 12.07 9.60
N ARG A 941 11.00 13.12 9.07
CA ARG A 941 11.67 14.34 8.65
C ARG A 941 10.78 15.57 8.82
N ARG A 942 11.37 16.66 9.32
CA ARG A 942 10.70 17.95 9.51
C ARG A 942 11.53 19.07 8.90
N LEU A 943 10.93 19.82 7.99
CA LEU A 943 11.63 20.74 7.09
C LEU A 943 10.86 22.04 6.93
N THR A 944 11.53 23.16 7.16
CA THR A 944 10.88 24.49 7.21
C THR A 944 10.71 25.14 5.83
N ARG A 945 11.36 24.62 4.78
CA ARG A 945 11.40 25.25 3.45
C ARG A 945 10.85 24.31 2.37
N ASP A 946 10.25 24.91 1.34
CA ASP A 946 9.82 24.25 0.11
C ASP A 946 11.01 24.01 -0.83
N ASP A 947 11.17 22.80 -1.36
CA ASP A 947 12.30 22.41 -2.23
C ASP A 947 12.13 22.80 -3.71
N GLY A 948 11.22 23.72 -4.02
CA GLY A 948 11.10 24.31 -5.35
C GLY A 948 10.49 23.37 -6.40
N ARG A 949 9.74 22.33 -5.98
CA ARG A 949 9.03 21.41 -6.89
C ARG A 949 7.53 21.66 -7.03
N GLY A 950 7.06 22.82 -6.54
CA GLY A 950 5.72 23.34 -6.83
C GLY A 950 4.69 23.14 -5.71
N LEU A 951 5.03 22.38 -4.67
CA LEU A 951 4.18 22.19 -3.49
C LEU A 951 3.88 23.52 -2.78
N GLY A 952 4.91 24.36 -2.61
CA GLY A 952 4.84 25.67 -1.99
C GLY A 952 4.85 25.64 -0.46
N GLN A 953 5.33 24.56 0.15
CA GLN A 953 5.53 24.45 1.60
C GLN A 953 6.60 23.41 1.97
N GLY A 954 7.18 23.57 3.16
CA GLY A 954 7.97 22.50 3.79
C GLY A 954 7.09 21.41 4.43
N ILE A 955 7.69 20.58 5.27
CA ILE A 955 7.01 19.55 6.08
C ILE A 955 7.01 20.00 7.53
N LEU A 956 5.87 20.52 8.00
CA LEU A 956 5.67 21.00 9.37
C LEU A 956 4.48 20.33 10.08
N ASP A 957 3.86 19.37 9.43
CA ASP A 957 2.66 18.62 9.81
C ASP A 957 2.97 17.24 10.41
N ASN A 958 4.15 17.09 11.03
CA ASN A 958 4.58 15.83 11.65
C ASN A 958 3.60 15.37 12.74
N ARG A 959 3.38 14.06 12.81
CA ARG A 959 2.53 13.39 13.80
C ARG A 959 3.32 12.31 14.51
N GLU A 960 2.93 11.97 15.75
CA GLU A 960 3.53 10.84 16.43
C GLU A 960 3.31 9.56 15.62
N VAL A 961 4.41 8.96 15.15
CA VAL A 961 4.39 7.71 14.38
C VAL A 961 5.21 6.65 15.09
N ILE A 962 4.70 5.42 15.06
CA ILE A 962 5.42 4.24 15.54
C ILE A 962 5.97 3.50 14.32
N SER A 963 7.26 3.67 14.07
CA SER A 963 7.98 2.89 13.07
C SER A 963 8.43 1.58 13.70
N THR A 964 8.10 0.47 13.05
CA THR A 964 8.34 -0.87 13.61
C THR A 964 9.16 -1.71 12.64
N PHE A 965 10.15 -2.42 13.17
CA PHE A 965 11.09 -3.26 12.44
C PHE A 965 11.21 -4.64 13.10
N LYS A 966 11.30 -5.69 12.29
CA LYS A 966 11.64 -7.05 12.72
C LYS A 966 13.02 -7.37 12.14
N ILE A 967 13.98 -7.65 13.02
CA ILE A 967 15.36 -7.97 12.65
C ILE A 967 15.56 -9.48 12.79
N LEU A 968 15.97 -10.12 11.69
CA LEU A 968 16.23 -11.56 11.62
C LEU A 968 17.68 -11.78 11.16
N PHE A 969 18.41 -12.61 11.91
CA PHE A 969 19.72 -13.10 11.52
C PHE A 969 19.58 -14.51 10.96
N GLU A 970 20.16 -14.75 9.78
CA GLU A 970 20.17 -16.07 9.15
C GLU A 970 21.60 -16.49 8.86
N SER A 971 21.93 -17.73 9.21
CA SER A 971 23.15 -18.38 8.73
C SER A 971 23.01 -18.69 7.25
N ARG A 972 24.11 -18.65 6.52
CA ARG A 972 24.14 -18.95 5.09
C ARG A 972 25.27 -19.90 4.72
N HIS A 973 25.05 -20.64 3.65
CA HIS A 973 26.10 -21.34 2.94
C HIS A 973 26.75 -20.42 1.91
N LYS A 974 28.04 -20.62 1.66
CA LYS A 974 28.82 -19.81 0.73
C LYS A 974 28.18 -19.81 -0.67
N ILE A 975 27.80 -18.64 -1.17
CA ILE A 975 27.18 -18.48 -2.49
C ILE A 975 28.24 -18.68 -3.59
N ALA A 976 27.88 -19.40 -4.65
CA ALA A 976 28.76 -19.62 -5.80
C ALA A 976 28.91 -18.39 -6.72
N ASP A 977 27.90 -17.50 -6.76
CA ASP A 977 27.88 -16.29 -7.59
C ASP A 977 27.34 -15.07 -6.82
N ARG A 978 28.24 -14.13 -6.48
CA ARG A 978 27.89 -12.85 -5.87
C ARG A 978 27.45 -11.79 -6.89
N SER A 979 27.50 -12.05 -8.19
CA SER A 979 27.25 -11.05 -9.24
C SER A 979 25.77 -10.84 -9.59
N ALA A 980 24.87 -11.69 -9.07
CA ALA A 980 23.44 -11.61 -9.36
C ALA A 980 22.83 -10.26 -8.95
N GLN A 981 22.05 -9.67 -9.87
CA GLN A 981 21.35 -8.40 -9.63
C GLN A 981 20.07 -8.61 -8.79
N THR A 982 19.42 -9.76 -8.92
CA THR A 982 18.22 -10.11 -8.16
C THR A 982 18.60 -10.79 -6.84
N GLY A 983 18.02 -10.30 -5.76
CA GLY A 983 18.08 -10.96 -4.45
C GLY A 983 16.84 -11.81 -4.17
N TYR A 984 16.96 -12.77 -3.26
CA TYR A 984 15.83 -13.56 -2.80
C TYR A 984 15.86 -13.70 -1.28
N PRO A 985 14.81 -13.27 -0.57
CA PRO A 985 14.65 -13.59 0.84
C PRO A 985 14.42 -15.10 1.02
N THR A 986 14.71 -15.64 2.20
CA THR A 986 14.29 -17.00 2.55
C THR A 986 12.76 -17.08 2.67
N LEU A 987 12.21 -18.29 2.63
CA LEU A 987 10.78 -18.49 2.80
C LEU A 987 10.30 -18.05 4.20
N LEU A 988 11.15 -18.26 5.22
CA LEU A 988 10.93 -17.74 6.57
C LEU A 988 10.77 -16.21 6.58
N THR A 989 11.66 -15.49 5.89
CA THR A 989 11.60 -14.03 5.80
C THR A 989 10.32 -13.56 5.10
N HIS A 990 9.91 -14.22 4.01
CA HIS A 990 8.63 -13.93 3.33
C HIS A 990 7.45 -14.08 4.30
N HIS A 991 7.36 -15.19 5.02
CA HIS A 991 6.27 -15.42 5.98
C HIS A 991 6.25 -14.41 7.12
N LEU A 992 7.40 -14.14 7.75
CA LEU A 992 7.49 -13.17 8.85
C LEU A 992 7.12 -11.75 8.40
N SER A 993 7.41 -11.40 7.15
CA SER A 993 7.00 -10.14 6.52
C SER A 993 5.49 -10.11 6.27
N ILE A 994 4.90 -11.17 5.73
CA ILE A 994 3.44 -11.28 5.52
C ILE A 994 2.69 -11.17 6.84
N GLU A 995 3.10 -11.92 7.87
CA GLU A 995 2.51 -11.85 9.21
C GLU A 995 2.58 -10.46 9.81
N PHE A 996 3.64 -9.71 9.48
CA PHE A 996 3.85 -8.35 9.97
C PHE A 996 2.98 -7.32 9.25
N LEU A 997 2.83 -7.46 7.94
CA LEU A 997 1.99 -6.59 7.11
C LEU A 997 0.50 -6.89 7.30
N TYR A 998 0.15 -8.15 7.59
CA TYR A 998 -1.22 -8.62 7.80
C TYR A 998 -1.41 -9.17 9.23
N PRO A 999 -1.48 -8.31 10.26
CA PRO A 999 -1.66 -8.73 11.65
C PRO A 999 -3.01 -9.41 11.91
N LEU A 1000 -3.11 -10.10 13.04
CA LEU A 1000 -4.36 -10.69 13.53
C LEU A 1000 -5.40 -9.61 13.85
N HIS A 1001 -6.67 -9.89 13.54
CA HIS A 1001 -7.80 -9.03 13.93
C HIS A 1001 -8.54 -9.63 15.14
N ILE A 1002 -8.85 -8.79 16.14
CA ILE A 1002 -9.49 -9.23 17.39
C ILE A 1002 -10.88 -8.60 17.48
N PHE A 1003 -11.90 -9.43 17.68
CA PHE A 1003 -13.28 -9.03 17.88
C PHE A 1003 -13.72 -9.33 19.32
N ASN A 1004 -14.27 -8.34 20.01
CA ASN A 1004 -15.00 -8.52 21.25
C ASN A 1004 -16.42 -9.01 20.93
N SER A 1005 -16.84 -10.10 21.54
CA SER A 1005 -18.19 -10.64 21.38
C SER A 1005 -19.14 -10.05 22.42
N LEU A 1006 -20.32 -9.64 21.96
CA LEU A 1006 -21.45 -9.24 22.80
C LEU A 1006 -22.40 -10.41 23.11
N ALA A 1007 -22.22 -11.55 22.44
CA ALA A 1007 -23.00 -12.77 22.69
C ALA A 1007 -22.53 -13.49 23.96
N SER A 1008 -23.47 -14.14 24.67
CA SER A 1008 -23.23 -14.83 25.94
C SER A 1008 -23.19 -16.37 25.85
N LYS A 1009 -23.40 -16.95 24.66
CA LYS A 1009 -23.40 -18.41 24.42
C LYS A 1009 -22.68 -18.79 23.13
N PHE A 1010 -22.13 -20.01 23.14
CA PHE A 1010 -21.17 -20.59 22.19
C PHE A 1010 -21.82 -21.38 21.04
N PHE A 1011 -21.13 -21.45 19.89
CA PHE A 1011 -21.51 -22.36 18.78
C PHE A 1011 -20.31 -23.03 18.10
N PHE A 1012 -19.16 -22.34 17.95
CA PHE A 1012 -17.95 -22.91 17.34
C PHE A 1012 -16.69 -22.48 18.08
N ASN A 1013 -15.85 -23.47 18.39
CA ASN A 1013 -14.53 -23.31 19.01
C ASN A 1013 -13.50 -22.66 18.06
N GLU A 1014 -13.48 -23.11 16.80
CA GLU A 1014 -12.64 -22.54 15.74
C GLU A 1014 -13.33 -22.75 14.39
N LEU A 1015 -13.60 -21.67 13.66
CA LEU A 1015 -14.20 -21.68 12.33
C LEU A 1015 -13.13 -21.48 11.27
N LYS A 1016 -12.97 -22.46 10.37
CA LYS A 1016 -12.11 -22.35 9.19
C LYS A 1016 -12.92 -21.71 8.05
N LEU A 1017 -12.38 -20.65 7.44
CA LEU A 1017 -13.04 -19.97 6.31
C LEU A 1017 -13.00 -20.79 5.02
N PHE A 1018 -11.98 -21.63 4.90
CA PHE A 1018 -11.75 -22.49 3.75
C PHE A 1018 -11.89 -23.98 4.14
N PRO A 1019 -12.19 -24.89 3.20
CA PRO A 1019 -12.29 -26.33 3.50
C PRO A 1019 -11.00 -26.95 4.06
N LYS A 1020 -9.82 -26.58 3.51
CA LYS A 1020 -8.53 -27.22 3.85
C LYS A 1020 -7.38 -26.21 4.08
N PRO A 1021 -7.54 -25.17 4.93
CA PRO A 1021 -6.59 -24.07 5.06
C PRO A 1021 -5.18 -24.49 5.50
N SER A 1022 -5.07 -25.55 6.30
CA SER A 1022 -3.79 -26.06 6.81
C SER A 1022 -2.93 -26.76 5.75
N LEU A 1023 -3.48 -27.05 4.57
CA LEU A 1023 -2.74 -27.66 3.45
C LEU A 1023 -2.26 -26.63 2.43
N PHE A 1024 -2.34 -25.33 2.74
CA PHE A 1024 -1.86 -24.32 1.80
C PHE A 1024 -0.34 -24.43 1.67
N PRO A 1025 0.20 -24.42 0.44
CA PRO A 1025 1.63 -24.48 0.24
C PRO A 1025 2.31 -23.23 0.79
N SER A 1026 3.44 -23.42 1.48
CA SER A 1026 4.19 -22.35 2.12
C SER A 1026 4.81 -21.38 1.10
N ASP A 1027 5.18 -21.83 -0.09
CA ASP A 1027 5.71 -20.96 -1.16
C ASP A 1027 4.63 -20.16 -1.92
N TYR A 1028 3.36 -20.30 -1.53
CA TYR A 1028 2.24 -19.55 -2.09
C TYR A 1028 1.71 -18.49 -1.12
N HIS A 1029 1.10 -17.46 -1.68
CA HIS A 1029 0.41 -16.42 -0.95
C HIS A 1029 -0.88 -16.00 -1.67
N LEU A 1030 -2.00 -16.01 -0.95
CA LEU A 1030 -3.25 -15.42 -1.42
C LEU A 1030 -3.12 -13.90 -1.39
N VAL A 1031 -2.83 -13.28 -2.53
CA VAL A 1031 -2.74 -11.82 -2.64
C VAL A 1031 -4.08 -11.18 -2.28
N ASN A 1032 -5.18 -11.69 -2.87
CA ASN A 1032 -6.53 -11.26 -2.53
C ASN A 1032 -7.58 -12.30 -2.94
N LEU A 1033 -8.72 -12.28 -2.26
CA LEU A 1033 -9.95 -12.98 -2.65
C LEU A 1033 -11.07 -11.94 -2.72
N ARG A 1034 -11.34 -11.45 -3.93
CA ARG A 1034 -12.12 -10.22 -4.16
C ARG A 1034 -13.41 -10.49 -4.93
N THR A 1035 -14.56 -10.23 -4.30
CA THR A 1035 -15.86 -10.30 -5.00
C THR A 1035 -15.99 -9.16 -6.01
N LEU A 1036 -16.42 -9.46 -7.24
CA LEU A 1036 -16.54 -8.51 -8.33
C LEU A 1036 -17.89 -7.80 -8.32
N SER A 1037 -17.94 -6.57 -8.85
CA SER A 1037 -19.19 -5.82 -8.96
C SER A 1037 -20.13 -6.46 -9.97
N ASN A 1038 -21.44 -6.39 -9.70
CA ASN A 1038 -22.47 -6.65 -10.69
C ASN A 1038 -22.52 -5.49 -11.72
N ASN A 1039 -23.01 -5.78 -12.92
CA ASN A 1039 -23.11 -4.85 -14.05
C ASN A 1039 -24.27 -3.86 -13.88
N ASN A 1040 -25.28 -4.17 -13.05
CA ASN A 1040 -26.41 -3.29 -12.78
C ASN A 1040 -25.96 -2.07 -11.97
N TYR A 1041 -25.77 -0.94 -12.66
CA TYR A 1041 -25.24 0.28 -12.08
C TYR A 1041 -26.27 1.04 -11.24
N ASN A 1042 -25.86 1.38 -10.02
CA ASN A 1042 -26.46 2.43 -9.21
C ASN A 1042 -25.28 3.19 -8.53
N PRO A 1043 -25.18 4.53 -8.67
CA PRO A 1043 -24.08 5.31 -8.08
C PRO A 1043 -24.12 5.35 -6.55
N VAL A 1044 -25.26 5.04 -5.93
CA VAL A 1044 -25.48 5.11 -4.48
C VAL A 1044 -25.36 3.74 -3.82
N GLN A 1045 -25.70 2.67 -4.53
CA GLN A 1045 -25.69 1.30 -3.98
C GLN A 1045 -25.00 0.34 -4.95
N HIS A 1046 -23.89 -0.25 -4.53
CA HIS A 1046 -23.19 -1.28 -5.29
C HIS A 1046 -23.68 -2.67 -4.89
N ARG A 1047 -23.77 -3.58 -5.86
CA ARG A 1047 -24.18 -4.97 -5.62
C ARG A 1047 -23.06 -5.95 -5.95
N PRO A 1048 -22.82 -6.97 -5.10
CA PRO A 1048 -21.87 -8.02 -5.42
C PRO A 1048 -22.39 -8.88 -6.57
N SER A 1049 -21.49 -9.37 -7.41
CA SER A 1049 -21.78 -10.41 -8.40
C SER A 1049 -21.52 -11.80 -7.82
N LYS A 1050 -21.90 -12.85 -8.57
CA LYS A 1050 -21.52 -14.24 -8.28
C LYS A 1050 -20.06 -14.57 -8.63
N SER A 1051 -19.29 -13.57 -9.09
CA SER A 1051 -17.91 -13.78 -9.52
C SER A 1051 -16.92 -13.31 -8.46
N ILE A 1052 -15.88 -14.11 -8.22
CA ILE A 1052 -14.79 -13.81 -7.30
C ILE A 1052 -13.47 -13.88 -8.05
N ALA A 1053 -12.58 -12.92 -7.82
CA ALA A 1053 -11.19 -12.98 -8.23
C ALA A 1053 -10.35 -13.63 -7.13
N LEU A 1054 -9.77 -14.78 -7.46
CA LEU A 1054 -8.75 -15.46 -6.67
C LEU A 1054 -7.37 -15.08 -7.23
N ILE A 1055 -6.59 -14.34 -6.46
CA ILE A 1055 -5.28 -13.82 -6.88
C ILE A 1055 -4.20 -14.49 -6.05
N LEU A 1056 -3.33 -15.25 -6.70
CA LEU A 1056 -2.27 -16.03 -6.05
C LEU A 1056 -0.91 -15.55 -6.52
N ARG A 1057 0.05 -15.49 -5.59
CA ARG A 1057 1.47 -15.30 -5.86
C ARG A 1057 2.22 -16.54 -5.42
N ARG A 1058 3.27 -16.90 -6.16
CA ARG A 1058 4.26 -17.89 -5.71
C ARG A 1058 5.61 -17.22 -5.52
N PHE A 1059 6.22 -17.37 -4.35
CA PHE A 1059 7.49 -16.74 -4.02
C PHE A 1059 8.65 -17.42 -4.73
N ALA A 1060 9.59 -16.62 -5.25
CA ALA A 1060 10.97 -17.08 -5.40
C ALA A 1060 11.72 -16.76 -4.10
N TYR A 1061 12.50 -17.71 -3.58
CA TYR A 1061 13.09 -17.62 -2.25
C TYR A 1061 14.45 -18.32 -2.17
N ASP A 1062 15.40 -17.73 -1.45
CA ASP A 1062 16.73 -18.34 -1.26
C ASP A 1062 16.61 -19.65 -0.47
N CYS A 1063 17.09 -20.73 -1.08
CA CYS A 1063 16.87 -22.08 -0.58
C CYS A 1063 17.98 -22.50 0.35
N ASP A 1064 17.59 -22.98 1.52
CA ASP A 1064 18.49 -23.46 2.55
C ASP A 1064 17.84 -24.67 3.20
N GLU A 1065 18.52 -25.83 3.11
CA GLU A 1065 18.01 -27.10 3.60
C GLU A 1065 17.63 -27.08 5.10
N ASN A 1066 18.16 -26.14 5.89
CA ASN A 1066 17.80 -25.99 7.30
C ASN A 1066 16.45 -25.31 7.50
N TYR A 1067 16.10 -24.36 6.65
CA TYR A 1067 14.85 -23.62 6.72
C TYR A 1067 13.74 -24.31 5.93
N ASP A 1068 14.07 -24.91 4.77
CA ASP A 1068 13.10 -25.51 3.86
C ASP A 1068 12.39 -26.74 4.45
N LYS A 1069 13.04 -27.49 5.36
CA LYS A 1069 12.43 -28.66 6.03
C LYS A 1069 11.21 -28.31 6.90
N LEU A 1070 11.01 -27.04 7.22
CA LEU A 1070 9.91 -26.57 8.07
C LEU A 1070 8.61 -26.32 7.27
N PHE A 1071 8.65 -26.41 5.94
CA PHE A 1071 7.61 -25.90 5.06
C PHE A 1071 6.92 -26.99 4.24
N HIS A 1072 5.68 -26.70 3.84
CA HIS A 1072 4.83 -27.60 3.05
C HIS A 1072 4.80 -27.15 1.59
N PHE A 1073 5.08 -28.04 0.64
CA PHE A 1073 5.30 -27.69 -0.78
C PHE A 1073 4.41 -28.44 -1.77
N GLU A 1074 3.21 -28.87 -1.36
CA GLU A 1074 2.26 -29.44 -2.32
C GLU A 1074 1.79 -28.40 -3.33
N GLN A 1075 1.29 -28.81 -4.50
CA GLN A 1075 0.66 -27.85 -5.41
C GLN A 1075 -0.76 -27.54 -4.94
N PRO A 1076 -1.19 -26.27 -4.94
CA PRO A 1076 -2.53 -25.94 -4.50
C PRO A 1076 -3.56 -26.40 -5.54
N ILE A 1077 -4.75 -26.72 -5.05
CA ILE A 1077 -5.93 -27.10 -5.84
C ILE A 1077 -7.10 -26.19 -5.46
N PHE A 1078 -8.12 -26.05 -6.32
CA PHE A 1078 -9.24 -25.15 -6.06
C PHE A 1078 -10.04 -25.55 -4.81
N GLU A 1079 -10.08 -26.83 -4.47
CA GLU A 1079 -10.69 -27.38 -3.26
C GLU A 1079 -10.08 -26.87 -1.96
N TYR A 1080 -8.92 -26.22 -2.04
CA TYR A 1080 -8.40 -25.46 -0.93
C TYR A 1080 -9.36 -24.33 -0.53
N PHE A 1081 -9.93 -23.59 -1.49
CA PHE A 1081 -10.74 -22.39 -1.26
C PHE A 1081 -12.24 -22.67 -1.24
N PHE A 1082 -12.73 -23.49 -2.17
CA PHE A 1082 -14.15 -23.78 -2.34
C PHE A 1082 -14.34 -25.25 -2.75
N GLU A 1083 -15.40 -25.89 -2.25
CA GLU A 1083 -15.78 -27.23 -2.69
C GLU A 1083 -16.15 -27.23 -4.19
N VAL A 1084 -15.86 -28.32 -4.91
CA VAL A 1084 -16.08 -28.42 -6.37
C VAL A 1084 -17.53 -28.11 -6.78
N ASN A 1085 -18.50 -28.55 -5.98
CA ASN A 1085 -19.93 -28.31 -6.19
C ASN A 1085 -20.37 -26.86 -5.96
N GLN A 1086 -19.48 -25.97 -5.51
CA GLN A 1086 -19.76 -24.54 -5.30
C GLN A 1086 -19.37 -23.69 -6.50
N ILE A 1087 -18.55 -24.22 -7.42
CA ILE A 1087 -17.99 -23.48 -8.55
C ILE A 1087 -18.68 -23.91 -9.85
N GLU A 1088 -19.31 -22.95 -10.54
CA GLU A 1088 -19.91 -23.15 -11.86
C GLU A 1088 -18.84 -23.18 -12.95
N SER A 1089 -17.90 -22.22 -12.91
CA SER A 1089 -16.79 -22.18 -13.87
C SER A 1089 -15.58 -21.44 -13.34
N ILE A 1090 -14.43 -21.78 -13.92
CA ILE A 1090 -13.12 -21.23 -13.58
C ILE A 1090 -12.47 -20.69 -14.85
N GLU A 1091 -12.00 -19.46 -14.80
CA GLU A 1091 -11.26 -18.84 -15.89
C GLU A 1091 -9.94 -18.28 -15.36
N GLN A 1092 -8.82 -18.69 -15.93
CA GLN A 1092 -7.58 -17.95 -15.75
C GLN A 1092 -7.64 -16.68 -16.60
N THR A 1093 -7.24 -15.56 -16.02
CA THR A 1093 -7.34 -14.23 -16.65
C THR A 1093 -6.00 -13.49 -16.59
N SER A 1094 -5.93 -12.33 -17.25
CA SER A 1094 -4.95 -11.28 -16.94
C SER A 1094 -5.06 -10.83 -15.49
N LEU A 1095 -4.02 -10.24 -14.89
CA LEU A 1095 -4.05 -9.84 -13.48
C LEU A 1095 -5.25 -8.95 -13.11
N SER A 1096 -5.59 -8.01 -13.98
CA SER A 1096 -6.72 -7.11 -13.82
C SER A 1096 -8.07 -7.67 -14.31
N LEU A 1097 -8.20 -8.99 -14.52
CA LEU A 1097 -9.43 -9.71 -14.92
C LEU A 1097 -10.02 -9.37 -16.30
N ARG A 1098 -9.37 -8.51 -17.09
CA ARG A 1098 -9.90 -7.99 -18.35
C ARG A 1098 -9.81 -8.97 -19.51
N TYR A 1099 -8.74 -9.74 -19.59
CA TYR A 1099 -8.51 -10.66 -20.70
C TYR A 1099 -8.55 -12.10 -20.21
N ARG A 1100 -9.44 -12.90 -20.79
CA ARG A 1100 -9.51 -14.34 -20.54
C ARG A 1100 -8.33 -15.03 -21.21
N LYS A 1101 -7.61 -15.87 -20.45
CA LYS A 1101 -6.51 -16.70 -20.96
C LYS A 1101 -7.00 -18.09 -21.31
N GLN A 1102 -7.57 -18.81 -20.34
CA GLN A 1102 -8.07 -20.16 -20.53
C GLN A 1102 -9.22 -20.51 -19.58
N LYS A 1103 -10.12 -21.40 -20.02
CA LYS A 1103 -11.12 -22.04 -19.14
C LYS A 1103 -10.46 -23.24 -18.45
N LEU A 1104 -10.75 -23.42 -17.18
CA LEU A 1104 -10.24 -24.55 -16.40
C LEU A 1104 -11.41 -25.41 -15.89
N ASN A 1105 -11.13 -26.71 -15.73
CA ASN A 1105 -12.03 -27.62 -15.03
C ASN A 1105 -11.87 -27.42 -13.51
N SER A 1106 -12.90 -27.76 -12.74
CA SER A 1106 -12.89 -27.64 -11.28
C SER A 1106 -11.81 -28.47 -10.58
N THR A 1107 -11.37 -29.57 -11.21
CA THR A 1107 -10.28 -30.44 -10.73
C THR A 1107 -8.89 -30.02 -11.24
N ALA A 1108 -8.79 -28.90 -11.96
CA ALA A 1108 -7.51 -28.41 -12.47
C ALA A 1108 -6.61 -27.94 -11.31
N LYS A 1109 -5.31 -28.18 -11.45
CA LYS A 1109 -4.31 -27.69 -10.48
C LYS A 1109 -4.10 -26.18 -10.64
N LEU A 1110 -3.80 -25.50 -9.53
CA LEU A 1110 -3.43 -24.08 -9.52
C LEU A 1110 -1.95 -23.92 -9.87
N ASP A 1111 -1.65 -23.84 -11.16
CA ASP A 1111 -0.29 -23.64 -11.64
C ASP A 1111 0.11 -22.15 -11.64
N VAL A 1112 0.95 -21.79 -10.68
CA VAL A 1112 1.54 -20.45 -10.55
C VAL A 1112 3.05 -20.63 -10.62
N PRO A 1113 3.74 -20.07 -11.63
CA PRO A 1113 5.19 -20.16 -11.70
C PRO A 1113 5.88 -19.36 -10.58
N PHE A 1114 7.12 -19.70 -10.26
CA PHE A 1114 7.93 -18.96 -9.29
C PHE A 1114 8.07 -17.47 -9.68
N ALA A 1115 8.03 -16.59 -8.68
CA ALA A 1115 8.03 -15.13 -8.82
C ALA A 1115 6.84 -14.54 -9.60
N GLU A 1116 5.81 -15.32 -9.92
CA GLU A 1116 4.64 -14.86 -10.64
C GLU A 1116 3.41 -14.63 -9.74
N ILE A 1117 2.51 -13.79 -10.25
CA ILE A 1117 1.14 -13.61 -9.79
C ILE A 1117 0.21 -14.11 -10.89
N VAL A 1118 -0.84 -14.85 -10.51
CA VAL A 1118 -1.89 -15.33 -11.41
C VAL A 1118 -3.26 -15.03 -10.82
N THR A 1119 -4.18 -14.59 -11.68
CA THR A 1119 -5.57 -14.31 -11.31
C THR A 1119 -6.52 -15.30 -11.96
N TYR A 1120 -7.35 -15.92 -11.14
CA TYR A 1120 -8.47 -16.76 -11.56
C TYR A 1120 -9.80 -16.07 -11.24
N LYS A 1121 -10.70 -16.02 -12.22
CA LYS A 1121 -12.07 -15.60 -12.05
C LYS A 1121 -12.93 -16.85 -11.82
N LEU A 1122 -13.50 -16.93 -10.63
CA LEU A 1122 -14.39 -18.01 -10.21
C LEU A 1122 -15.83 -17.54 -10.34
N HIS A 1123 -16.69 -18.31 -10.99
CA HIS A 1123 -18.13 -18.10 -11.01
C HIS A 1123 -18.79 -19.10 -10.07
N LEU A 1124 -19.53 -18.60 -9.08
CA LEU A 1124 -20.16 -19.43 -8.05
C LEU A 1124 -21.60 -19.83 -8.40
N ILE A 1125 -21.99 -21.02 -7.94
CA ILE A 1125 -23.36 -21.53 -8.00
C ILE A 1125 -24.22 -20.83 -6.92
N GLU A 1126 -25.48 -20.55 -7.27
CA GLU A 1126 -26.53 -20.06 -6.36
C GLU A 1126 -27.54 -21.18 -6.09
#